data_AF-A0A0A2L1U7-F1
#
_entry.id   AF-A0A0A2L1U7-F1
#
_cell.length_a   1.000
_cell.length_b   1.000
_cell.length_c   1.000
_cell.angle_alpha   90.00
_cell.angle_beta   90.00
_cell.angle_gamma   90.00
#
_symmetry.space_group_name_H-M   'P 1'
#
loop_
_entity.id
_entity.type
_entity.pdbx_description
1 polymer ?
#
loop_
_entity_poly.entity_id
_entity_poly.type
_entity_poly.pdbx_seq_one_letter_code
_entity_poly.pdbx_strand_id
1 'polypeptide(L)'
;MSFPETLFSGYSIGTSLTTADEVQKVLDQLKQLHIDHIDMAASWPSARPGRSEALLGEVQAIEQGFNVDTRIDVTTESSSAPRGAGTLSGPAIQKSLEKSLDRLRTKKVHVLYLYRQDASTTIGQQAAAMQEQYAKARFDKFGLWNFPPRVLKAFVLVCSERDFVRPSVYQGWYNMVNRKAEELFPFLRQHGIAFRACSILSRFMTAQRTSGDAEGIWYTSTYNNVKMQAGIADFRETIRRLQISESEACLRWIYYHSKLQKGDGVILEASSGPELAQHIKDIAKGPLPAETVKELDLLCERLRGYGDLSRAGEELVRPMQTTNGGSGGVVVCLGVGGLVDLGEILALSNPEDETEDMGGVEIWVFDARRPWNLGNVFGGLAGMRQPMAEIDANARRRGRGVDKGCITSAYTSKNGGIIVYDDGDIEEELRNEREAYYALLEMPEVDEDEDDASDDGSEDEMQTGSKKRKSWSGREDDEDSEGDEPPHQRRRSNSGSSIVSTPTRRKKTGINSSNSSRSVTPTTDSPSPAEPKQPSARSLKKRLINLKRRHDSVLQSYYSSGTSYSEPISSLIYSLASELGRDDNDLLWLAIVGVSSLELSGRTMTGVGISNTSESGGSAGWGGQRGEHIRQILRDEVHRLNPPDPLESNRDIRGEINGVIPTTARSPTDTSIRLSPEPRFLLVRHWSLYESMLHSPYLAPRLHVWTENGRKRLHKLLAKMGISLTQCNQYYTHMDMELKRVLRSRLLKYAPMYGLDGLVPSEGSGSASAREGWGFVRCWGWKACLSATDVGVIVGAMLEVGPHETLASWDSKRLPRTRDETENSGIIGESDLASLLPRFWSAYDALSLTSESPTILLESLPLAQHLHRAILRTGTSLLSKHQIRHLRAFRIAVVKDGPDVKLFTNPGALTKLALWIAEAIRVQEKERGDSVKIGRKRAAGTPLVLAGLDEDRDLYVVVGTGGGGGVVDFAAMSKRQEERKKKKELKEKKQKERSERRSKRAAERAEREEETGAEDEDSEESESSSESESEDEEDPRGKKHLLRNRFGIAFQEVVQETNARVRIDSFEHCVVEVQKDDLGGFLEALSFRSVVG
;
A
#
# COMPACT_ATOMS: atom_id res chain seq x y z
N MET A 1 43.68 4.39 -9.80
CA MET A 1 42.25 4.40 -10.16
C MET A 1 42.09 5.11 -11.50
N SER A 2 41.00 4.86 -12.23
CA SER A 2 40.82 5.28 -13.62
C SER A 2 39.73 6.36 -13.71
N PHE A 3 40.09 7.61 -13.49
CA PHE A 3 39.15 8.73 -13.43
C PHE A 3 38.40 8.96 -14.75
N PRO A 4 37.13 9.39 -14.71
CA PRO A 4 36.41 9.87 -15.88
C PRO A 4 36.99 11.21 -16.38
N GLU A 5 36.70 11.53 -17.63
CA GLU A 5 37.13 12.75 -18.33
C GLU A 5 36.29 13.96 -17.88
N THR A 6 36.91 15.12 -17.73
CA THR A 6 36.22 16.37 -17.39
C THR A 6 35.77 17.09 -18.65
N LEU A 7 34.49 17.43 -18.77
CA LEU A 7 33.95 18.27 -19.86
C LEU A 7 33.35 19.54 -19.26
N PHE A 8 33.38 20.66 -20.00
CA PHE A 8 32.75 21.91 -19.59
C PHE A 8 31.34 22.05 -20.16
N SER A 9 30.35 22.40 -19.31
CA SER A 9 28.98 22.68 -19.74
C SER A 9 28.89 24.07 -20.37
N GLY A 10 28.54 24.11 -21.66
CA GLY A 10 28.32 25.33 -22.42
C GLY A 10 27.07 26.13 -22.05
N TYR A 11 26.25 25.67 -21.11
CA TYR A 11 24.98 26.31 -20.74
C TYR A 11 25.17 27.75 -20.21
N SER A 12 26.29 28.06 -19.56
CA SER A 12 26.63 29.43 -19.11
C SER A 12 26.96 30.37 -20.27
N ILE A 13 27.32 29.86 -21.45
CA ILE A 13 27.66 30.64 -22.65
C ILE A 13 26.37 31.17 -23.29
N GLY A 14 26.20 32.50 -23.24
CA GLY A 14 25.01 33.21 -23.70
C GLY A 14 23.91 33.37 -22.66
N THR A 15 24.00 32.72 -21.49
CA THR A 15 23.11 32.99 -20.33
C THR A 15 23.77 33.96 -19.35
N SER A 16 24.89 33.58 -18.72
CA SER A 16 25.66 34.42 -17.79
C SER A 16 26.91 35.03 -18.45
N LEU A 17 27.58 34.29 -19.34
CA LEU A 17 28.73 34.76 -20.13
C LEU A 17 28.19 35.33 -21.44
N THR A 18 28.03 36.64 -21.55
CA THR A 18 27.26 37.27 -22.64
C THR A 18 28.13 37.84 -23.77
N THR A 19 29.39 38.12 -23.46
CA THR A 19 30.39 38.74 -24.36
C THR A 19 31.51 37.79 -24.75
N ALA A 20 32.15 38.04 -25.90
CA ALA A 20 33.29 37.26 -26.36
C ALA A 20 34.48 37.31 -25.37
N ASP A 21 34.74 38.46 -24.75
CA ASP A 21 35.82 38.64 -23.77
C ASP A 21 35.61 37.82 -22.48
N GLU A 22 34.36 37.61 -22.06
CA GLU A 22 34.04 36.73 -20.92
C GLU A 22 34.27 35.26 -21.28
N VAL A 23 33.84 34.85 -22.48
CA VAL A 23 34.04 33.48 -22.98
C VAL A 23 35.52 33.18 -23.17
N GLN A 24 36.31 34.10 -23.74
CA GLN A 24 37.76 33.91 -23.91
C GLN A 24 38.47 33.69 -22.56
N LYS A 25 38.14 34.47 -21.52
CA LYS A 25 38.71 34.28 -20.17
C LYS A 25 38.40 32.89 -19.60
N VAL A 26 37.24 32.33 -19.89
CA VAL A 26 36.87 30.96 -19.51
C VAL A 26 37.64 29.93 -20.35
N LEU A 27 37.82 30.13 -21.66
CA LEU A 27 38.67 29.28 -22.49
C LEU A 27 40.14 29.28 -22.03
N ASP A 28 40.70 30.43 -21.66
CA ASP A 28 42.06 30.54 -21.14
C ASP A 28 42.22 29.80 -19.80
N GLN A 29 41.18 29.80 -18.96
CA GLN A 29 41.16 29.01 -17.73
C GLN A 29 40.98 27.50 -17.99
N LEU A 30 40.12 27.10 -18.94
CA LEU A 30 39.96 25.70 -19.33
C LEU A 30 41.29 25.10 -19.84
N LYS A 31 42.05 25.86 -20.63
CA LYS A 31 43.42 25.51 -21.05
C LYS A 31 44.38 25.33 -19.87
N GLN A 32 44.35 26.22 -18.87
CA GLN A 32 45.16 26.10 -17.64
C GLN A 32 44.77 24.90 -16.78
N LEU A 33 43.50 24.48 -16.84
CA LEU A 33 42.94 23.34 -16.11
C LEU A 33 43.04 22.01 -16.91
N HIS A 34 43.63 22.03 -18.11
CA HIS A 34 43.69 20.90 -19.05
C HIS A 34 42.34 20.29 -19.42
N ILE A 35 41.30 21.12 -19.52
CA ILE A 35 39.97 20.76 -20.02
C ILE A 35 39.85 21.25 -21.46
N ASP A 36 39.70 20.33 -22.41
CA ASP A 36 39.69 20.59 -23.85
C ASP A 36 38.33 20.31 -24.52
N HIS A 37 37.36 19.72 -23.79
CA HIS A 37 36.03 19.39 -24.29
C HIS A 37 34.94 20.34 -23.77
N ILE A 38 34.06 20.80 -24.67
CA ILE A 38 32.93 21.70 -24.38
C ILE A 38 31.62 21.11 -24.91
N ASP A 39 30.63 20.94 -24.03
CA ASP A 39 29.30 20.41 -24.34
C ASP A 39 28.29 21.53 -24.63
N MET A 40 27.83 21.68 -25.87
CA MET A 40 26.93 22.77 -26.33
C MET A 40 25.58 22.24 -26.85
N ALA A 41 24.61 23.13 -27.04
CA ALA A 41 23.40 22.82 -27.82
C ALA A 41 22.98 24.01 -28.70
N ALA A 42 22.53 23.71 -29.93
CA ALA A 42 22.00 24.70 -30.87
C ALA A 42 20.77 25.47 -30.35
N SER A 43 20.09 24.94 -29.33
CA SER A 43 18.96 25.53 -28.62
C SER A 43 19.36 26.51 -27.51
N TRP A 44 20.63 26.54 -27.06
CA TRP A 44 21.06 27.36 -25.93
C TRP A 44 21.55 28.76 -26.36
N PRO A 45 21.33 29.81 -25.54
CA PRO A 45 20.38 29.87 -24.42
C PRO A 45 18.93 29.80 -24.93
N SER A 46 18.00 29.25 -24.14
CA SER A 46 16.59 29.07 -24.55
C SER A 46 15.92 30.35 -25.07
N ALA A 47 16.25 31.50 -24.47
CA ALA A 47 15.73 32.81 -24.86
C ALA A 47 16.33 33.37 -26.16
N ARG A 48 17.47 32.86 -26.63
CA ARG A 48 18.15 33.25 -27.88
C ARG A 48 18.90 32.04 -28.51
N PRO A 49 18.18 31.05 -29.07
CA PRO A 49 18.77 29.81 -29.58
C PRO A 49 19.95 30.02 -30.53
N GLY A 50 21.10 29.42 -30.18
CA GLY A 50 22.33 29.48 -30.97
C GLY A 50 23.23 30.69 -30.69
N ARG A 51 22.88 31.58 -29.76
CA ARG A 51 23.84 32.62 -29.31
C ARG A 51 25.06 32.00 -28.64
N SER A 52 24.90 30.84 -27.99
CA SER A 52 25.99 30.08 -27.37
C SER A 52 27.02 29.60 -28.41
N GLU A 53 26.56 28.96 -29.49
CA GLU A 53 27.38 28.55 -30.64
C GLU A 53 28.05 29.75 -31.32
N ALA A 54 27.32 30.85 -31.52
CA ALA A 54 27.86 32.07 -32.13
C ALA A 54 28.97 32.72 -31.29
N LEU A 55 28.89 32.67 -29.96
CA LEU A 55 29.95 33.13 -29.06
C LEU A 55 31.24 32.32 -29.21
N LEU A 56 31.14 30.98 -29.29
CA LEU A 56 32.32 30.12 -29.53
C LEU A 56 32.93 30.32 -30.92
N GLY A 57 32.10 30.60 -31.94
CA GLY A 57 32.57 30.99 -33.28
C GLY A 57 33.19 32.39 -33.34
N GLU A 58 32.72 33.32 -32.50
CA GLU A 58 33.32 34.67 -32.34
C GLU A 58 34.75 34.59 -31.79
N VAL A 59 35.01 33.72 -30.81
CA VAL A 59 36.35 33.49 -30.23
C VAL A 59 37.16 32.37 -30.92
N GLN A 60 36.65 31.77 -31.99
CA GLN A 60 37.32 30.69 -32.75
C GLN A 60 37.77 29.50 -31.87
N ALA A 61 36.92 29.05 -30.93
CA ALA A 61 37.30 28.05 -29.92
C ALA A 61 37.88 26.74 -30.50
N ILE A 62 37.39 26.29 -31.65
CA ILE A 62 37.88 25.06 -32.30
C ILE A 62 39.30 25.25 -32.87
N GLU A 63 39.61 26.42 -33.45
CA GLU A 63 40.98 26.75 -33.88
C GLU A 63 41.95 26.91 -32.69
N GLN A 64 41.41 27.29 -31.53
CA GLN A 64 42.13 27.33 -30.26
C GLN A 64 42.41 25.95 -29.63
N GLY A 65 41.94 24.86 -30.26
CA GLY A 65 42.19 23.48 -29.84
C GLY A 65 41.08 22.80 -29.04
N PHE A 66 39.89 23.40 -28.94
CA PHE A 66 38.77 22.80 -28.19
C PHE A 66 37.92 21.82 -29.02
N ASN A 67 37.63 20.67 -28.44
CA ASN A 67 36.63 19.71 -28.93
C ASN A 67 35.23 20.20 -28.54
N VAL A 68 34.47 20.73 -29.49
CA VAL A 68 33.10 21.22 -29.26
C VAL A 68 32.09 20.16 -29.70
N ASP A 69 31.30 19.68 -28.76
CA ASP A 69 30.13 18.82 -28.99
C ASP A 69 28.88 19.70 -29.20
N THR A 70 27.95 19.32 -30.08
CA THR A 70 26.64 20.00 -30.21
C THR A 70 25.49 19.02 -30.45
N ARG A 71 24.26 19.54 -30.48
CA ARG A 71 23.00 18.77 -30.55
C ARG A 71 22.11 19.29 -31.66
N ILE A 72 21.38 18.39 -32.32
CA ILE A 72 20.35 18.75 -33.28
C ILE A 72 19.25 19.59 -32.60
N ASP A 73 18.93 20.73 -33.20
CA ASP A 73 17.87 21.64 -32.79
C ASP A 73 16.50 20.98 -33.08
N VAL A 74 15.67 20.92 -32.04
CA VAL A 74 14.34 20.30 -32.07
C VAL A 74 13.21 21.33 -31.95
N THR A 75 13.51 22.63 -32.12
CA THR A 75 12.49 23.68 -32.15
C THR A 75 11.66 23.58 -33.43
N THR A 76 10.37 23.25 -33.28
CA THR A 76 9.43 23.14 -34.40
C THR A 76 8.87 24.51 -34.77
N GLU A 77 8.96 24.87 -36.06
CA GLU A 77 8.36 26.11 -36.60
C GLU A 77 6.81 26.09 -36.58
N SER A 78 6.19 24.94 -36.26
CA SER A 78 4.75 24.79 -36.01
C SER A 78 4.45 24.59 -34.52
N SER A 79 3.40 25.26 -34.05
CA SER A 79 2.82 25.11 -32.70
C SER A 79 1.77 24.00 -32.59
N SER A 80 1.33 23.38 -33.70
CA SER A 80 0.27 22.37 -33.73
C SER A 80 0.75 20.92 -33.89
N ALA A 81 2.06 20.70 -34.01
CA ALA A 81 2.67 19.37 -34.05
C ALA A 81 3.09 18.91 -32.65
N PRO A 82 3.08 17.60 -32.34
CA PRO A 82 3.70 17.07 -31.13
C PRO A 82 5.17 17.53 -31.02
N ARG A 83 5.58 18.05 -29.87
CA ARG A 83 6.91 18.68 -29.67
C ARG A 83 8.04 17.70 -30.04
N GLY A 84 8.71 17.96 -31.16
CA GLY A 84 9.82 17.15 -31.68
C GLY A 84 9.47 16.23 -32.87
N ALA A 85 8.21 16.16 -33.31
CA ALA A 85 7.84 15.38 -34.50
C ALA A 85 8.53 15.93 -35.77
N GLY A 86 9.16 15.05 -36.54
CA GLY A 86 9.83 15.35 -37.81
C GLY A 86 11.22 15.98 -37.68
N THR A 87 11.68 16.31 -36.47
CA THR A 87 12.95 17.03 -36.23
C THR A 87 14.17 16.17 -36.50
N LEU A 88 14.05 14.83 -36.47
CA LEU A 88 15.13 13.91 -36.81
C LEU A 88 15.00 13.30 -38.22
N SER A 89 14.16 13.90 -39.07
CA SER A 89 14.19 13.64 -40.51
C SER A 89 15.50 14.13 -41.12
N GLY A 90 15.98 13.48 -42.18
CA GLY A 90 17.25 13.83 -42.85
C GLY A 90 17.41 15.31 -43.21
N PRO A 91 16.40 15.96 -43.85
CA PRO A 91 16.45 17.39 -44.13
C PRO A 91 16.49 18.27 -42.88
N ALA A 92 15.84 17.88 -41.78
CA ALA A 92 15.85 18.63 -40.53
C ALA A 92 17.21 18.52 -39.82
N ILE A 93 17.78 17.31 -39.73
CA ILE A 93 19.15 17.08 -39.23
C ILE A 93 20.17 17.91 -40.02
N GLN A 94 20.07 17.92 -41.36
CA GLN A 94 20.95 18.73 -42.20
C GLN A 94 20.76 20.24 -41.96
N LYS A 95 19.51 20.74 -41.97
CA LYS A 95 19.17 22.16 -41.73
C LYS A 95 19.65 22.65 -40.35
N SER A 96 19.60 21.80 -39.33
CA SER A 96 20.14 22.11 -38.01
C SER A 96 21.67 22.14 -38.01
N LEU A 97 22.31 21.09 -38.52
CA LEU A 97 23.76 20.96 -38.47
C LEU A 97 24.47 22.07 -39.27
N GLU A 98 23.92 22.45 -40.43
CA GLU A 98 24.48 23.54 -41.24
C GLU A 98 24.43 24.89 -40.51
N LYS A 99 23.31 25.22 -39.85
CA LYS A 99 23.21 26.40 -38.97
C LYS A 99 24.23 26.36 -37.82
N SER A 100 24.42 25.21 -37.17
CA SER A 100 25.38 25.04 -36.08
C SER A 100 26.83 25.25 -36.56
N LEU A 101 27.18 24.68 -37.71
CA LEU A 101 28.49 24.83 -38.33
C LEU A 101 28.78 26.30 -38.72
N ASP A 102 27.80 26.99 -39.32
CA ASP A 102 27.91 28.41 -39.66
C ASP A 102 28.10 29.30 -38.42
N ARG A 103 27.33 29.06 -37.34
CA ARG A 103 27.45 29.79 -36.06
C ARG A 103 28.82 29.57 -35.40
N LEU A 104 29.27 28.32 -35.33
CA LEU A 104 30.57 27.91 -34.78
C LEU A 104 31.75 28.28 -35.72
N ARG A 105 31.47 28.76 -36.94
CA ARG A 105 32.45 29.08 -38.01
C ARG A 105 33.38 27.90 -38.36
N THR A 106 32.89 26.68 -38.22
CA THR A 106 33.65 25.44 -38.44
C THR A 106 33.06 24.60 -39.58
N LYS A 107 33.85 23.66 -40.09
CA LYS A 107 33.36 22.62 -41.03
C LYS A 107 32.99 21.31 -40.32
N LYS A 108 33.32 21.18 -39.03
CA LYS A 108 33.22 19.94 -38.25
C LYS A 108 33.04 20.21 -36.75
N VAL A 109 32.25 19.38 -36.09
CA VAL A 109 32.11 19.29 -34.62
C VAL A 109 32.65 17.95 -34.09
N HIS A 110 32.82 17.78 -32.79
CA HIS A 110 33.32 16.51 -32.23
C HIS A 110 32.20 15.47 -32.08
N VAL A 111 31.41 15.50 -31.00
CA VAL A 111 30.17 14.70 -30.90
C VAL A 111 29.00 15.48 -31.49
N LEU A 112 28.15 14.79 -32.25
CA LEU A 112 26.82 15.27 -32.65
C LEU A 112 25.74 14.40 -31.99
N TYR A 113 24.95 14.98 -31.09
CA TYR A 113 23.88 14.27 -30.38
C TYR A 113 22.49 14.43 -31.01
N LEU A 114 21.72 13.34 -31.00
CA LEU A 114 20.26 13.38 -31.10
C LEU A 114 19.67 13.66 -29.71
N TYR A 115 18.97 14.80 -29.55
CA TYR A 115 18.56 15.34 -28.25
C TYR A 115 17.15 14.94 -27.78
N ARG A 116 16.20 14.68 -28.70
CA ARG A 116 14.87 14.12 -28.38
C ARG A 116 14.50 13.01 -29.34
N GLN A 117 13.55 12.16 -28.93
CA GLN A 117 13.05 11.10 -29.78
C GLN A 117 12.01 11.65 -30.76
N ASP A 118 12.22 11.42 -32.05
CA ASP A 118 11.22 11.67 -33.09
C ASP A 118 10.48 10.37 -33.38
N ALA A 119 9.24 10.24 -32.90
CA ALA A 119 8.41 9.06 -33.14
C ALA A 119 7.87 8.96 -34.58
N SER A 120 7.94 10.04 -35.36
CA SER A 120 7.45 10.08 -36.75
C SER A 120 8.51 9.67 -37.78
N THR A 121 9.79 9.86 -37.47
CA THR A 121 10.91 9.39 -38.31
C THR A 121 11.43 8.05 -37.76
N THR A 122 11.46 6.98 -38.57
CA THR A 122 11.92 5.67 -38.09
C THR A 122 13.42 5.68 -37.73
N ILE A 123 13.84 4.85 -36.76
CA ILE A 123 15.25 4.70 -36.34
C ILE A 123 16.19 4.47 -37.53
N GLY A 124 15.76 3.67 -38.52
CA GLY A 124 16.54 3.42 -39.75
C GLY A 124 16.72 4.64 -40.66
N GLN A 125 15.79 5.60 -40.63
CA GLN A 125 15.93 6.89 -41.33
C GLN A 125 16.80 7.86 -40.52
N GLN A 126 16.64 7.93 -39.19
CA GLN A 126 17.48 8.75 -38.31
C GLN A 126 18.96 8.32 -38.40
N ALA A 127 19.22 7.01 -38.35
CA ALA A 127 20.56 6.44 -38.49
C ALA A 127 21.16 6.68 -39.89
N ALA A 128 20.37 6.56 -40.96
CA ALA A 128 20.81 6.88 -42.31
C ALA A 128 21.16 8.37 -42.49
N ALA A 129 20.39 9.27 -41.90
CA ALA A 129 20.69 10.70 -41.90
C ALA A 129 22.00 11.02 -41.16
N MET A 130 22.23 10.42 -39.99
CA MET A 130 23.49 10.57 -39.25
C MET A 130 24.67 10.00 -40.04
N GLN A 131 24.51 8.85 -40.71
CA GLN A 131 25.51 8.27 -41.61
C GLN A 131 25.84 9.20 -42.78
N GLU A 132 24.85 9.89 -43.36
CA GLU A 132 25.08 10.82 -44.47
C GLU A 132 25.92 12.04 -44.02
N GLN A 133 25.65 12.60 -42.84
CA GLN A 133 26.44 13.72 -42.31
C GLN A 133 27.83 13.27 -41.83
N TYR A 134 27.97 12.04 -41.34
CA TYR A 134 29.26 11.42 -41.00
C TYR A 134 30.12 11.18 -42.26
N ALA A 135 29.53 10.67 -43.35
CA ALA A 135 30.21 10.50 -44.64
C ALA A 135 30.66 11.84 -45.26
N LYS A 136 29.98 12.95 -44.94
CA LYS A 136 30.40 14.32 -45.27
C LYS A 136 31.50 14.87 -44.32
N ALA A 137 32.01 14.06 -43.40
CA ALA A 137 33.00 14.39 -42.37
C ALA A 137 32.63 15.58 -41.46
N ARG A 138 31.32 15.82 -41.25
CA ARG A 138 30.81 16.96 -40.46
C ARG A 138 30.85 16.75 -38.94
N PHE A 139 31.06 15.53 -38.47
CA PHE A 139 31.30 15.22 -37.05
C PHE A 139 32.25 14.02 -36.88
N ASP A 140 32.85 13.85 -35.70
CA ASP A 140 33.72 12.70 -35.35
C ASP A 140 32.96 11.54 -34.68
N LYS A 141 32.04 11.86 -33.76
CA LYS A 141 31.33 10.86 -32.93
C LYS A 141 29.82 11.04 -33.00
N PHE A 142 29.10 9.93 -33.18
CA PHE A 142 27.64 9.91 -33.05
C PHE A 142 27.25 9.75 -31.56
N GLY A 143 26.50 10.72 -31.03
CA GLY A 143 25.96 10.72 -29.67
C GLY A 143 24.44 10.52 -29.59
N LEU A 144 23.96 9.98 -28.47
CA LEU A 144 22.54 9.94 -28.09
C LEU A 144 22.33 10.57 -26.70
N TRP A 145 21.25 11.32 -26.50
CA TRP A 145 20.94 11.99 -25.23
C TRP A 145 19.69 11.39 -24.57
N ASN A 146 19.87 10.67 -23.46
CA ASN A 146 18.79 10.16 -22.61
C ASN A 146 17.74 9.26 -23.32
N PHE A 147 18.12 8.56 -24.40
CA PHE A 147 17.24 7.64 -25.13
C PHE A 147 17.04 6.33 -24.34
N PRO A 148 15.80 5.86 -24.07
CA PRO A 148 15.57 4.67 -23.25
C PRO A 148 16.31 3.41 -23.74
N PRO A 149 16.66 2.45 -22.84
CA PRO A 149 17.52 1.31 -23.16
C PRO A 149 17.10 0.52 -24.40
N ARG A 150 15.79 0.36 -24.64
CA ARG A 150 15.22 -0.30 -25.81
C ARG A 150 15.56 0.42 -27.13
N VAL A 151 15.52 1.76 -27.14
CA VAL A 151 15.76 2.57 -28.35
C VAL A 151 17.27 2.67 -28.62
N LEU A 152 18.09 2.80 -27.58
CA LEU A 152 19.55 2.68 -27.69
C LEU A 152 19.95 1.32 -28.30
N LYS A 153 19.40 0.20 -27.78
CA LYS A 153 19.63 -1.15 -28.32
C LYS A 153 19.21 -1.26 -29.79
N ALA A 154 18.07 -0.68 -30.17
CA ALA A 154 17.60 -0.66 -31.56
C ALA A 154 18.52 0.16 -32.49
N PHE A 155 19.05 1.31 -32.05
CA PHE A 155 20.04 2.07 -32.82
C PHE A 155 21.33 1.28 -33.05
N VAL A 156 21.87 0.65 -32.00
CA VAL A 156 23.09 -0.17 -32.08
C VAL A 156 22.90 -1.36 -33.04
N LEU A 157 21.74 -2.01 -33.00
CA LEU A 157 21.39 -3.10 -33.94
C LEU A 157 21.30 -2.58 -35.38
N VAL A 158 20.47 -1.57 -35.64
CA VAL A 158 20.23 -1.04 -37.00
C VAL A 158 21.50 -0.49 -37.65
N CYS A 159 22.38 0.18 -36.88
CA CYS A 159 23.67 0.62 -37.41
C CYS A 159 24.64 -0.56 -37.68
N SER A 160 24.55 -1.66 -36.90
CA SER A 160 25.37 -2.84 -37.12
C SER A 160 24.90 -3.71 -38.30
N GLU A 161 23.59 -3.81 -38.54
CA GLU A 161 23.00 -4.52 -39.68
C GLU A 161 23.25 -3.83 -41.04
N ARG A 162 23.42 -2.50 -41.03
CA ARG A 162 23.51 -1.66 -42.24
C ARG A 162 24.90 -1.06 -42.48
N ASP A 163 25.87 -1.41 -41.65
CA ASP A 163 27.22 -0.85 -41.58
C ASP A 163 27.25 0.71 -41.57
N PHE A 164 26.39 1.28 -40.72
CA PHE A 164 26.36 2.73 -40.46
C PHE A 164 27.20 3.08 -39.23
N VAL A 165 27.58 4.35 -39.11
CA VAL A 165 28.18 4.93 -37.91
C VAL A 165 27.32 4.57 -36.68
N ARG A 166 27.96 3.95 -35.69
CA ARG A 166 27.29 3.47 -34.48
C ARG A 166 27.33 4.55 -33.41
N PRO A 167 26.33 4.63 -32.51
CA PRO A 167 26.45 5.46 -31.31
C PRO A 167 27.74 5.09 -30.56
N SER A 168 28.56 6.09 -30.26
CA SER A 168 29.86 5.94 -29.57
C SER A 168 29.90 6.72 -28.26
N VAL A 169 28.92 7.63 -28.07
CA VAL A 169 28.71 8.38 -26.83
C VAL A 169 27.24 8.33 -26.44
N TYR A 170 26.95 8.12 -25.17
CA TYR A 170 25.61 8.24 -24.60
C TYR A 170 25.66 9.24 -23.45
N GLN A 171 24.93 10.34 -23.56
CA GLN A 171 24.79 11.32 -22.50
C GLN A 171 23.50 11.06 -21.73
N GLY A 172 23.54 11.13 -20.39
CA GLY A 172 22.37 10.91 -19.56
C GLY A 172 22.51 11.49 -18.16
N TRP A 173 21.38 11.61 -17.47
CA TRP A 173 21.35 12.00 -16.07
C TRP A 173 22.03 10.92 -15.21
N TYR A 174 23.09 11.31 -14.51
CA TYR A 174 23.71 10.47 -13.50
C TYR A 174 24.31 11.34 -12.41
N ASN A 175 23.79 11.19 -11.20
CA ASN A 175 24.29 11.86 -10.00
C ASN A 175 24.06 10.94 -8.79
N MET A 176 24.43 11.42 -7.60
CA MET A 176 24.39 10.64 -6.36
C MET A 176 23.01 10.03 -6.07
N VAL A 177 21.91 10.69 -6.45
CA VAL A 177 20.53 10.22 -6.19
C VAL A 177 19.95 9.52 -7.42
N ASN A 178 20.02 10.15 -8.60
CA ASN A 178 19.57 9.54 -9.85
C ASN A 178 20.62 8.60 -10.43
N ARG A 179 20.58 7.33 -9.99
CA ARG A 179 21.49 6.25 -10.43
C ARG A 179 20.93 5.34 -11.54
N LYS A 180 19.82 5.69 -12.20
CA LYS A 180 19.18 4.83 -13.24
C LYS A 180 20.11 4.51 -14.42
N ALA A 181 21.11 5.35 -14.67
CA ALA A 181 22.13 5.10 -15.69
C ALA A 181 23.02 3.86 -15.41
N GLU A 182 23.09 3.36 -14.18
CA GLU A 182 23.99 2.25 -13.83
C GLU A 182 23.64 0.93 -14.53
N GLU A 183 22.36 0.68 -14.78
CA GLU A 183 21.84 -0.47 -15.52
C GLU A 183 22.26 -0.45 -17.00
N LEU A 184 22.56 0.73 -17.55
CA LEU A 184 23.07 0.88 -18.91
C LEU A 184 24.56 0.55 -19.02
N PHE A 185 25.36 0.70 -17.95
CA PHE A 185 26.82 0.57 -18.02
C PHE A 185 27.29 -0.79 -18.58
N PRO A 186 26.75 -1.96 -18.19
CA PRO A 186 27.15 -3.23 -18.80
C PRO A 186 26.95 -3.27 -20.33
N PHE A 187 25.81 -2.75 -20.81
CA PHE A 187 25.50 -2.69 -22.24
C PHE A 187 26.37 -1.67 -22.99
N LEU A 188 26.55 -0.48 -22.41
CA LEU A 188 27.41 0.57 -22.99
C LEU A 188 28.85 0.07 -23.13
N ARG A 189 29.40 -0.61 -22.12
CA ARG A 189 30.73 -1.25 -22.17
C ARG A 189 30.81 -2.35 -23.22
N GLN A 190 29.81 -3.24 -23.31
CA GLN A 190 29.76 -4.30 -24.32
C GLN A 190 29.88 -3.77 -25.76
N HIS A 191 29.33 -2.58 -26.02
CA HIS A 191 29.34 -1.94 -27.35
C HIS A 191 30.38 -0.81 -27.51
N GLY A 192 31.26 -0.59 -26.54
CA GLY A 192 32.32 0.42 -26.61
C GLY A 192 31.82 1.87 -26.56
N ILE A 193 30.65 2.10 -25.96
CA ILE A 193 29.99 3.41 -25.88
C ILE A 193 30.43 4.11 -24.58
N ALA A 194 30.96 5.33 -24.71
CA ALA A 194 31.32 6.17 -23.58
C ALA A 194 30.07 6.81 -22.94
N PHE A 195 29.95 6.79 -21.60
CA PHE A 195 28.90 7.53 -20.92
C PHE A 195 29.32 8.98 -20.63
N ARG A 196 28.41 9.95 -20.75
CA ARG A 196 28.62 11.33 -20.31
C ARG A 196 27.55 11.71 -19.28
N ALA A 197 27.97 11.92 -18.03
CA ALA A 197 27.09 12.32 -16.94
C ALA A 197 26.79 13.82 -17.00
N CYS A 198 25.51 14.19 -16.93
CA CYS A 198 25.04 15.58 -16.80
C CYS A 198 24.03 15.74 -15.65
N SER A 199 23.74 16.99 -15.24
CA SER A 199 22.98 17.31 -14.03
C SER A 199 23.62 16.76 -12.75
N ILE A 200 24.92 17.02 -12.59
CA ILE A 200 25.70 16.66 -11.40
C ILE A 200 25.33 17.57 -10.22
N LEU A 201 25.16 18.86 -10.49
CA LEU A 201 25.04 19.92 -9.48
C LEU A 201 23.73 20.67 -9.59
N SER A 202 23.45 21.21 -10.77
CA SER A 202 22.73 22.47 -10.91
C SER A 202 21.27 22.47 -10.47
N ARG A 203 20.63 21.30 -10.28
CA ARG A 203 19.16 21.18 -10.13
C ARG A 203 18.65 20.24 -9.03
N PHE A 204 19.54 19.48 -8.39
CA PHE A 204 19.25 18.78 -7.14
C PHE A 204 19.19 19.76 -5.94
N MET A 205 20.07 20.77 -5.94
CA MET A 205 20.24 21.70 -4.82
C MET A 205 19.33 22.94 -4.88
N THR A 206 18.79 23.28 -6.07
CA THR A 206 18.23 24.60 -6.40
C THR A 206 16.72 24.59 -6.70
N ALA A 207 16.01 23.50 -6.35
CA ALA A 207 14.63 23.18 -6.74
C ALA A 207 13.52 24.18 -6.30
N GLN A 208 13.88 25.37 -5.84
CA GLN A 208 12.99 26.49 -5.49
C GLN A 208 13.14 27.72 -6.41
N ARG A 209 14.13 27.79 -7.33
CA ARG A 209 14.50 29.07 -7.99
C ARG A 209 14.85 29.03 -9.50
N THR A 210 14.04 28.41 -10.35
CA THR A 210 13.97 28.74 -11.81
C THR A 210 12.56 28.55 -12.40
N SER A 211 11.65 29.47 -12.12
CA SER A 211 10.35 29.57 -12.79
C SER A 211 10.50 30.26 -14.16
N GLY A 212 10.37 29.53 -15.27
CA GLY A 212 10.25 30.13 -16.61
C GLY A 212 10.65 29.25 -17.79
N ASP A 213 11.76 28.51 -17.70
CA ASP A 213 12.27 27.71 -18.82
C ASP A 213 11.56 26.37 -18.97
N ALA A 214 11.47 25.84 -20.20
CA ALA A 214 10.87 24.54 -20.48
C ALA A 214 11.64 23.39 -19.81
N GLU A 215 12.98 23.40 -19.85
CA GLU A 215 13.78 22.47 -19.04
C GLU A 215 13.60 22.75 -17.53
N GLY A 216 13.26 23.99 -17.15
CA GLY A 216 12.90 24.43 -15.80
C GLY A 216 11.84 23.56 -15.12
N ILE A 217 10.85 23.11 -15.87
CA ILE A 217 9.72 22.34 -15.35
C ILE A 217 10.11 20.87 -15.07
N TRP A 218 10.80 20.20 -16.00
CA TRP A 218 11.09 18.75 -15.92
C TRP A 218 11.86 18.31 -14.67
N TYR A 219 12.90 19.04 -14.26
CA TYR A 219 13.61 18.70 -13.02
C TYR A 219 12.83 19.13 -11.78
N THR A 220 11.97 20.14 -11.88
CA THR A 220 11.07 20.48 -10.76
C THR A 220 10.10 19.33 -10.54
N SER A 221 9.45 18.82 -11.58
CA SER A 221 8.66 17.59 -11.53
C SER A 221 9.44 16.38 -10.99
N THR A 222 10.69 16.19 -11.42
CA THR A 222 11.54 15.03 -11.01
C THR A 222 12.03 15.08 -9.55
N TYR A 223 12.29 16.27 -8.99
CA TYR A 223 12.92 16.42 -7.67
C TYR A 223 12.02 17.09 -6.61
N ASN A 224 10.87 17.67 -6.96
CA ASN A 224 9.95 18.35 -6.02
C ASN A 224 8.86 17.42 -5.44
N ASN A 225 9.18 16.15 -5.17
CA ASN A 225 8.34 15.27 -4.36
C ASN A 225 8.67 15.47 -2.87
N VAL A 226 7.69 15.35 -1.98
CA VAL A 226 7.87 15.50 -0.52
C VAL A 226 8.99 14.61 0.03
N LYS A 227 9.10 13.35 -0.45
CA LYS A 227 10.18 12.42 -0.08
C LYS A 227 11.56 12.93 -0.49
N MET A 228 11.65 13.52 -1.68
CA MET A 228 12.90 14.06 -2.23
C MET A 228 13.32 15.33 -1.50
N GLN A 229 12.39 16.22 -1.16
CA GLN A 229 12.65 17.41 -0.35
C GLN A 229 13.12 17.05 1.06
N ALA A 230 12.54 16.03 1.69
CA ALA A 230 13.03 15.49 2.97
C ALA A 230 14.44 14.91 2.84
N GLY A 231 14.71 14.09 1.83
CA GLY A 231 16.06 13.57 1.55
C GLY A 231 17.11 14.68 1.28
N ILE A 232 16.71 15.78 0.66
CA ILE A 232 17.56 16.98 0.46
C ILE A 232 17.83 17.69 1.80
N ALA A 233 16.89 17.71 2.74
CA ALA A 233 17.10 18.26 4.08
C ALA A 233 18.09 17.40 4.90
N ASP A 234 17.91 16.08 4.91
CA ASP A 234 18.81 15.11 5.56
C ASP A 234 20.24 15.19 4.99
N PHE A 235 20.36 15.29 3.66
CA PHE A 235 21.62 15.50 2.95
C PHE A 235 22.33 16.78 3.43
N ARG A 236 21.59 17.89 3.52
CA ARG A 236 22.11 19.19 3.99
C ARG A 236 22.56 19.16 5.44
N GLU A 237 21.84 18.48 6.32
CA GLU A 237 22.26 18.33 7.72
C GLU A 237 23.50 17.44 7.86
N THR A 238 23.54 16.32 7.14
CA THR A 238 24.70 15.41 7.10
C THR A 238 25.95 16.14 6.62
N ILE A 239 25.84 16.93 5.55
CA ILE A 239 26.94 17.75 5.00
C ILE A 239 27.36 18.88 5.95
N ARG A 240 26.41 19.56 6.60
CA ARG A 240 26.69 20.60 7.61
C ARG A 240 27.51 20.05 8.78
N ARG A 241 27.21 18.84 9.24
CA ARG A 241 27.98 18.12 10.27
C ARG A 241 29.40 17.78 9.84
N LEU A 242 29.60 17.48 8.55
CA LEU A 242 30.88 17.09 7.96
C LEU A 242 31.76 18.28 7.48
N GLN A 243 31.27 19.52 7.57
CA GLN A 243 31.98 20.76 7.20
C GLN A 243 32.47 20.83 5.74
N ILE A 244 31.86 20.06 4.84
CA ILE A 244 32.04 20.14 3.37
C ILE A 244 30.90 20.96 2.74
N SER A 245 31.03 21.39 1.49
CA SER A 245 29.92 22.03 0.75
C SER A 245 29.04 21.00 0.02
N GLU A 246 27.80 21.38 -0.30
CA GLU A 246 26.89 20.54 -1.11
C GLU A 246 27.50 20.21 -2.49
N SER A 247 28.15 21.18 -3.13
CA SER A 247 28.83 20.98 -4.42
C SER A 247 30.09 20.11 -4.29
N GLU A 248 30.90 20.30 -3.25
CA GLU A 248 32.07 19.47 -2.96
C GLU A 248 31.67 17.99 -2.79
N ALA A 249 30.59 17.71 -2.04
CA ALA A 249 30.11 16.36 -1.83
C ALA A 249 29.66 15.70 -3.15
N CYS A 250 28.81 16.38 -3.95
CA CYS A 250 28.35 15.86 -5.23
C CYS A 250 29.51 15.60 -6.22
N LEU A 251 30.50 16.50 -6.28
CA LEU A 251 31.67 16.35 -7.13
C LEU A 251 32.60 15.23 -6.67
N ARG A 252 32.95 15.19 -5.37
CA ARG A 252 33.82 14.13 -4.83
C ARG A 252 33.12 12.76 -4.84
N TRP A 253 31.79 12.70 -4.83
CA TRP A 253 31.06 11.46 -5.08
C TRP A 253 31.16 11.03 -6.56
N ILE A 254 30.80 11.88 -7.53
CA ILE A 254 30.73 11.47 -8.95
C ILE A 254 32.10 11.04 -9.51
N TYR A 255 33.21 11.67 -9.09
CA TYR A 255 34.56 11.35 -9.58
C TYR A 255 35.25 10.17 -8.89
N TYR A 256 34.88 9.82 -7.64
CA TYR A 256 35.61 8.82 -6.84
C TYR A 256 34.77 7.61 -6.41
N HIS A 257 33.44 7.75 -6.32
CA HIS A 257 32.55 6.77 -5.67
C HIS A 257 31.39 6.30 -6.58
N SER A 258 31.26 6.86 -7.78
CA SER A 258 30.30 6.42 -8.79
C SER A 258 30.84 5.24 -9.63
N LYS A 259 29.98 4.60 -10.43
CA LYS A 259 30.38 3.50 -11.34
C LYS A 259 31.05 3.97 -12.66
N LEU A 260 31.36 5.28 -12.80
CA LEU A 260 32.08 5.80 -13.97
C LEU A 260 33.54 5.33 -14.03
N GLN A 261 34.08 5.21 -15.25
CA GLN A 261 35.43 4.71 -15.51
C GLN A 261 36.16 5.59 -16.54
N LYS A 262 37.47 5.40 -16.70
CA LYS A 262 38.27 6.10 -17.72
C LYS A 262 37.73 5.78 -19.11
N GLY A 263 37.27 6.82 -19.80
CA GLY A 263 36.57 6.73 -21.09
C GLY A 263 35.15 7.28 -21.01
N ASP A 264 34.51 7.24 -19.83
CA ASP A 264 33.35 8.09 -19.54
C ASP A 264 33.80 9.54 -19.32
N GLY A 265 32.82 10.45 -19.30
CA GLY A 265 33.04 11.84 -18.93
C GLY A 265 31.97 12.41 -18.00
N VAL A 266 32.32 13.52 -17.35
CA VAL A 266 31.53 14.22 -16.34
C VAL A 266 31.46 15.70 -16.75
N ILE A 267 30.25 16.16 -17.08
CA ILE A 267 30.02 17.50 -17.65
C ILE A 267 29.81 18.50 -16.52
N LEU A 268 30.88 19.23 -16.17
CA LEU A 268 30.87 20.21 -15.09
C LEU A 268 30.05 21.45 -15.45
N GLU A 269 29.09 21.73 -14.59
CA GLU A 269 28.27 22.93 -14.61
C GLU A 269 28.95 24.03 -13.77
N ALA A 270 29.16 25.22 -14.36
CA ALA A 270 29.63 26.41 -13.67
C ALA A 270 29.11 27.66 -14.36
N SER A 271 28.61 28.63 -13.58
CA SER A 271 28.12 29.93 -14.05
C SER A 271 29.24 30.93 -14.35
N SER A 272 30.42 30.72 -13.75
CA SER A 272 31.59 31.62 -13.83
C SER A 272 32.93 30.87 -13.75
N GLY A 273 33.99 31.50 -14.26
CA GLY A 273 35.36 30.98 -14.21
C GLY A 273 35.90 30.71 -12.78
N PRO A 274 35.72 31.60 -11.79
CA PRO A 274 36.12 31.35 -10.41
C PRO A 274 35.42 30.15 -9.76
N GLU A 275 34.14 29.91 -10.10
CA GLU A 275 33.36 28.74 -9.65
C GLU A 275 33.91 27.44 -10.25
N LEU A 276 34.20 27.41 -11.55
CA LEU A 276 34.88 26.29 -12.20
C LEU A 276 36.22 25.98 -11.53
N ALA A 277 37.04 27.01 -11.29
CA ALA A 277 38.33 26.87 -10.60
C ALA A 277 38.19 26.40 -9.14
N GLN A 278 37.03 26.60 -8.50
CA GLN A 278 36.71 26.05 -7.19
C GLN A 278 36.28 24.58 -7.29
N HIS A 279 35.39 24.23 -8.23
CA HIS A 279 34.99 22.85 -8.48
C HIS A 279 36.18 21.91 -8.77
N ILE A 280 37.19 22.36 -9.53
CA ILE A 280 38.41 21.56 -9.75
C ILE A 280 39.24 21.39 -8.46
N LYS A 281 39.34 22.42 -7.61
CA LYS A 281 40.00 22.28 -6.28
C LYS A 281 39.26 21.30 -5.38
N ASP A 282 37.93 21.32 -5.42
CA ASP A 282 37.10 20.44 -4.59
C ASP A 282 37.18 18.98 -5.04
N ILE A 283 37.24 18.71 -6.34
CA ILE A 283 37.58 17.38 -6.88
C ILE A 283 39.00 16.98 -6.43
N ALA A 284 39.98 17.87 -6.51
CA ALA A 284 41.37 17.59 -6.15
C ALA A 284 41.60 17.27 -4.66
N LYS A 285 40.61 17.45 -3.77
CA LYS A 285 40.65 17.00 -2.37
C LYS A 285 40.59 15.48 -2.20
N GLY A 286 40.34 14.71 -3.27
CA GLY A 286 40.33 13.25 -3.23
C GLY A 286 38.97 12.64 -2.83
N PRO A 287 38.89 11.32 -2.58
CA PRO A 287 37.64 10.66 -2.23
C PRO A 287 37.03 11.21 -0.94
N LEU A 288 35.70 11.21 -0.82
CA LEU A 288 35.00 11.43 0.45
C LEU A 288 35.37 10.34 1.49
N PRO A 289 35.31 10.65 2.81
CA PRO A 289 35.50 9.65 3.87
C PRO A 289 34.52 8.48 3.75
N ALA A 290 34.95 7.26 4.09
CA ALA A 290 34.13 6.05 3.93
C ALA A 290 32.81 6.10 4.72
N GLU A 291 32.81 6.71 5.92
CA GLU A 291 31.60 6.94 6.72
C GLU A 291 30.61 7.87 6.00
N THR A 292 31.10 8.99 5.44
CA THR A 292 30.31 9.90 4.61
C THR A 292 29.69 9.19 3.41
N VAL A 293 30.45 8.34 2.73
CA VAL A 293 29.94 7.58 1.57
C VAL A 293 28.84 6.60 2.02
N LYS A 294 29.05 5.85 3.11
CA LYS A 294 28.04 4.94 3.66
C LYS A 294 26.75 5.68 4.04
N GLU A 295 26.84 6.86 4.66
CA GLU A 295 25.66 7.66 4.99
C GLU A 295 24.93 8.20 3.75
N LEU A 296 25.65 8.63 2.72
CA LEU A 296 25.08 9.14 1.47
C LEU A 296 24.44 8.03 0.62
N ASP A 297 25.04 6.83 0.58
CA ASP A 297 24.44 5.66 -0.08
C ASP A 297 23.18 5.19 0.67
N LEU A 298 23.22 5.07 2.00
CA LEU A 298 22.05 4.74 2.84
C LEU A 298 20.91 5.78 2.73
N LEU A 299 21.21 7.03 2.42
CA LEU A 299 20.20 8.06 2.13
C LEU A 299 19.55 7.83 0.76
N CYS A 300 20.35 7.44 -0.24
CA CYS A 300 19.86 7.12 -1.58
C CYS A 300 19.06 5.81 -1.63
N GLU A 301 19.31 4.88 -0.71
CA GLU A 301 18.51 3.67 -0.49
C GLU A 301 17.18 3.97 0.23
N ARG A 302 17.18 4.85 1.24
CA ARG A 302 15.95 5.29 1.94
C ARG A 302 14.89 5.91 1.03
N LEU A 303 15.31 6.53 -0.07
CA LEU A 303 14.40 7.09 -1.09
C LEU A 303 13.70 6.02 -1.95
N ARG A 304 14.10 4.73 -1.87
CA ARG A 304 13.61 3.63 -2.72
C ARG A 304 12.55 2.73 -2.07
N GLY A 305 11.76 3.26 -1.14
CA GLY A 305 10.60 2.56 -0.56
C GLY A 305 9.44 2.37 -1.55
N TYR A 306 8.75 1.23 -1.51
CA TYR A 306 7.87 0.73 -2.58
C TYR A 306 8.63 0.58 -3.93
N GLY A 307 9.95 0.40 -3.87
CA GLY A 307 10.86 0.65 -4.99
C GLY A 307 10.57 -0.20 -6.22
N ASP A 308 10.31 -1.49 -6.03
CA ASP A 308 9.99 -2.41 -7.13
C ASP A 308 8.63 -2.10 -7.79
N LEU A 309 7.64 -1.61 -7.03
CA LEU A 309 6.32 -1.26 -7.58
C LEU A 309 6.37 0.07 -8.36
N SER A 310 7.12 1.05 -7.84
CA SER A 310 7.34 2.32 -8.56
C SER A 310 8.19 2.12 -9.81
N ARG A 311 9.23 1.27 -9.74
CA ARG A 311 10.01 0.84 -10.92
C ARG A 311 9.13 0.14 -11.95
N ALA A 312 8.24 -0.77 -11.54
CA ALA A 312 7.27 -1.40 -12.44
C ALA A 312 6.29 -0.38 -13.07
N GLY A 313 5.90 0.65 -12.32
CA GLY A 313 5.18 1.82 -12.83
C GLY A 313 5.92 2.51 -13.99
N GLU A 314 7.19 2.87 -13.78
CA GLU A 314 8.01 3.55 -14.78
C GLU A 314 8.40 2.68 -15.99
N GLU A 315 8.69 1.39 -15.77
CA GLU A 315 9.20 0.47 -16.81
C GLU A 315 8.08 -0.18 -17.64
N LEU A 316 6.94 -0.49 -17.02
CA LEU A 316 5.88 -1.30 -17.64
C LEU A 316 4.62 -0.49 -17.87
N VAL A 317 4.15 0.28 -16.88
CA VAL A 317 2.86 1.00 -16.97
C VAL A 317 3.00 2.27 -17.79
N ARG A 318 4.02 3.10 -17.52
CA ARG A 318 4.25 4.38 -18.23
C ARG A 318 4.38 4.22 -19.75
N PRO A 319 5.06 3.19 -20.30
CA PRO A 319 5.11 2.97 -21.75
C PRO A 319 3.82 2.39 -22.37
N MET A 320 2.85 1.93 -21.58
CA MET A 320 1.53 1.53 -22.08
C MET A 320 0.60 2.72 -22.32
N GLN A 321 0.84 3.86 -21.66
CA GLN A 321 -0.02 5.04 -21.71
C GLN A 321 -0.11 5.63 -23.12
N THR A 322 -1.33 5.93 -23.57
CA THR A 322 -1.64 6.58 -24.86
C THR A 322 -0.97 7.94 -25.01
N THR A 323 -0.88 8.72 -23.92
CA THR A 323 -0.15 10.00 -23.83
C THR A 323 1.33 9.85 -24.17
N ASN A 324 1.94 8.70 -23.85
CA ASN A 324 3.33 8.38 -24.17
C ASN A 324 3.49 7.58 -25.50
N GLY A 325 2.43 7.49 -26.31
CA GLY A 325 2.42 6.75 -27.58
C GLY A 325 2.20 5.24 -27.46
N GLY A 326 1.78 4.76 -26.28
CA GLY A 326 1.32 3.38 -26.07
C GLY A 326 -0.09 3.14 -26.60
N SER A 327 -0.55 1.88 -26.52
CA SER A 327 -1.88 1.46 -26.99
C SER A 327 -3.00 1.56 -25.94
N GLY A 328 -2.68 2.00 -24.72
CA GLY A 328 -3.44 1.63 -23.53
C GLY A 328 -3.27 0.14 -23.21
N GLY A 329 -3.99 -0.34 -22.19
CA GLY A 329 -3.99 -1.76 -21.81
C GLY A 329 -4.52 -2.01 -20.40
N VAL A 330 -4.39 -3.26 -19.94
CA VAL A 330 -4.87 -3.71 -18.62
C VAL A 330 -3.69 -4.18 -17.76
N VAL A 331 -3.63 -3.69 -16.53
CA VAL A 331 -2.69 -4.08 -15.48
C VAL A 331 -3.49 -4.70 -14.32
N VAL A 332 -2.96 -5.74 -13.68
CA VAL A 332 -3.64 -6.41 -12.56
C VAL A 332 -2.73 -6.44 -11.34
N CYS A 333 -3.14 -5.75 -10.28
CA CYS A 333 -2.47 -5.68 -8.99
C CYS A 333 -3.04 -6.75 -8.06
N LEU A 334 -2.33 -7.85 -7.87
CA LEU A 334 -2.70 -8.93 -6.95
C LEU A 334 -1.92 -8.79 -5.63
N GLY A 335 -2.62 -8.58 -4.52
CA GLY A 335 -2.00 -8.43 -3.20
C GLY A 335 -1.10 -7.20 -3.08
N VAL A 336 -1.34 -6.16 -3.89
CA VAL A 336 -0.58 -4.92 -3.96
C VAL A 336 -1.49 -3.73 -4.27
N GLY A 337 -1.16 -2.55 -3.76
CA GLY A 337 -1.85 -1.29 -4.09
C GLY A 337 -3.00 -0.88 -3.17
N GLY A 338 -3.54 -1.74 -2.30
CA GLY A 338 -4.68 -1.38 -1.46
C GLY A 338 -4.40 -0.28 -0.43
N LEU A 339 -3.17 -0.21 0.10
CA LEU A 339 -2.79 0.68 1.20
C LEU A 339 -2.13 2.02 0.77
N VAL A 340 -1.98 2.27 -0.54
CA VAL A 340 -1.17 3.38 -1.09
C VAL A 340 -1.82 3.97 -2.35
N ASP A 341 -1.49 5.21 -2.68
CA ASP A 341 -1.97 5.85 -3.91
C ASP A 341 -1.31 5.23 -5.14
N LEU A 342 -2.11 4.60 -6.00
CA LEU A 342 -1.61 3.98 -7.24
C LEU A 342 -1.48 4.99 -8.39
N GLY A 343 -2.14 6.15 -8.31
CA GLY A 343 -1.99 7.27 -9.23
C GLY A 343 -0.56 7.79 -9.23
N GLU A 344 -0.04 8.13 -8.03
CA GLU A 344 1.35 8.54 -7.84
C GLU A 344 2.33 7.40 -8.15
N ILE A 345 2.16 6.23 -7.52
CA ILE A 345 3.19 5.17 -7.55
C ILE A 345 3.36 4.54 -8.95
N LEU A 346 2.29 4.38 -9.72
CA LEU A 346 2.38 3.84 -11.08
C LEU A 346 2.56 4.94 -12.16
N ALA A 347 2.82 6.18 -11.74
CA ALA A 347 3.05 7.34 -12.61
C ALA A 347 1.92 7.56 -13.64
N LEU A 348 0.66 7.46 -13.19
CA LEU A 348 -0.53 7.59 -14.03
C LEU A 348 -0.99 9.03 -14.20
N SER A 349 -0.86 9.83 -13.14
CA SER A 349 -1.12 11.26 -13.16
C SER A 349 0.12 12.04 -13.60
N ASN A 350 -0.02 12.84 -14.66
CA ASN A 350 1.05 13.67 -15.20
C ASN A 350 0.79 15.15 -14.81
N PRO A 351 1.58 15.76 -13.91
CA PRO A 351 1.24 17.06 -13.31
C PRO A 351 1.39 18.29 -14.24
N GLU A 352 1.61 18.06 -15.55
CA GLU A 352 1.60 19.10 -16.59
C GLU A 352 0.27 19.16 -17.39
N ASP A 353 -0.62 18.17 -17.24
CA ASP A 353 -1.86 18.08 -18.01
C ASP A 353 -3.10 18.54 -17.20
N GLU A 354 -3.81 19.58 -17.67
CA GLU A 354 -5.06 20.08 -17.06
C GLU A 354 -6.22 19.06 -17.09
N THR A 355 -6.04 17.97 -17.84
CA THR A 355 -6.96 16.82 -17.88
C THR A 355 -6.29 15.58 -17.33
N GLU A 356 -6.79 15.06 -16.21
CA GLU A 356 -6.46 13.74 -15.67
C GLU A 356 -6.98 12.61 -16.60
N ASP A 357 -6.32 12.41 -17.74
CA ASP A 357 -6.44 11.20 -18.57
C ASP A 357 -5.40 10.18 -18.10
N MET A 358 -5.86 9.01 -17.65
CA MET A 358 -5.02 7.94 -17.09
C MET A 358 -4.28 7.14 -18.20
N GLY A 359 -3.99 7.80 -19.33
CA GLY A 359 -3.30 7.24 -20.49
C GLY A 359 -3.99 6.05 -21.11
N GLY A 360 -5.31 5.90 -20.97
CA GLY A 360 -6.02 4.70 -21.46
C GLY A 360 -5.58 3.37 -20.82
N VAL A 361 -4.96 3.39 -19.63
CA VAL A 361 -4.57 2.18 -18.88
C VAL A 361 -5.59 1.89 -17.78
N GLU A 362 -6.12 0.66 -17.74
CA GLU A 362 -6.98 0.18 -16.65
C GLU A 362 -6.17 -0.66 -15.65
N ILE A 363 -6.33 -0.40 -14.36
CA ILE A 363 -5.63 -1.10 -13.27
C ILE A 363 -6.65 -1.77 -12.37
N TRP A 364 -6.66 -3.09 -12.37
CA TRP A 364 -7.55 -3.90 -11.53
C TRP A 364 -6.85 -4.30 -10.23
N VAL A 365 -7.41 -3.89 -9.09
CA VAL A 365 -6.81 -4.09 -7.76
C VAL A 365 -7.57 -5.16 -6.98
N PHE A 366 -6.90 -6.27 -6.70
CA PHE A 366 -7.36 -7.34 -5.83
C PHE A 366 -6.44 -7.40 -4.60
N ASP A 367 -6.83 -6.72 -3.51
CA ASP A 367 -6.05 -6.66 -2.28
C ASP A 367 -6.93 -6.99 -1.06
N ALA A 368 -6.42 -7.86 -0.20
CA ALA A 368 -7.08 -8.24 1.05
C ALA A 368 -6.76 -7.28 2.21
N ARG A 369 -5.90 -6.27 2.02
CA ARG A 369 -5.51 -5.34 3.10
C ARG A 369 -6.42 -4.13 3.18
N ARG A 370 -6.62 -3.66 4.41
CA ARG A 370 -7.39 -2.46 4.78
C ARG A 370 -6.56 -1.60 5.75
N PRO A 371 -6.76 -0.27 5.85
CA PRO A 371 -7.72 0.54 5.10
C PRO A 371 -7.37 0.66 3.60
N TRP A 372 -8.39 0.76 2.75
CA TRP A 372 -8.22 1.11 1.34
C TRP A 372 -7.72 2.56 1.21
N ASN A 373 -6.84 2.86 0.27
CA ASN A 373 -6.63 4.23 -0.17
C ASN A 373 -7.91 4.73 -0.88
N LEU A 374 -8.51 5.81 -0.34
CA LEU A 374 -9.79 6.33 -0.83
C LEU A 374 -9.66 7.05 -2.19
N GLY A 375 -8.46 7.51 -2.55
CA GLY A 375 -8.14 8.00 -3.90
C GLY A 375 -8.30 6.89 -4.93
N ASN A 376 -7.73 5.70 -4.68
CA ASN A 376 -7.89 4.53 -5.55
C ASN A 376 -9.36 4.10 -5.70
N VAL A 377 -10.16 4.17 -4.62
CA VAL A 377 -11.56 3.68 -4.60
C VAL A 377 -12.54 4.69 -5.19
N PHE A 378 -12.46 5.97 -4.83
CA PHE A 378 -13.46 6.99 -5.18
C PHE A 378 -12.96 8.05 -6.17
N GLY A 379 -11.64 8.21 -6.32
CA GLY A 379 -11.00 9.15 -7.26
C GLY A 379 -10.37 8.50 -8.50
N GLY A 380 -10.31 7.17 -8.58
CA GLY A 380 -9.52 6.43 -9.57
C GLY A 380 -9.95 6.54 -11.04
N LEU A 381 -11.01 7.29 -11.37
CA LEU A 381 -11.60 7.34 -12.71
C LEU A 381 -11.39 8.71 -13.38
N ALA A 382 -10.79 8.68 -14.58
CA ALA A 382 -10.53 9.84 -15.41
C ALA A 382 -11.81 10.68 -15.65
N GLY A 383 -11.83 11.92 -15.16
CA GLY A 383 -12.88 12.91 -15.41
C GLY A 383 -13.69 13.40 -14.20
N MET A 384 -13.45 12.93 -12.98
CA MET A 384 -14.19 13.41 -11.79
C MET A 384 -13.75 14.80 -11.27
N ARG A 385 -12.55 15.30 -11.62
CA ARG A 385 -11.91 16.48 -11.00
C ARG A 385 -11.87 17.77 -11.85
N GLN A 386 -12.57 17.85 -12.97
CA GLN A 386 -12.52 19.07 -13.81
C GLN A 386 -13.01 20.34 -13.05
N PRO A 387 -12.32 21.49 -13.11
CA PRO A 387 -12.77 22.75 -12.51
C PRO A 387 -14.15 23.25 -12.99
N MET A 388 -14.73 24.22 -12.29
CA MET A 388 -16.05 24.78 -12.59
C MET A 388 -16.05 25.70 -13.84
N ALA A 389 -16.18 25.11 -15.03
CA ALA A 389 -16.45 25.82 -16.28
C ALA A 389 -17.86 25.45 -16.81
N GLU A 390 -18.81 26.38 -16.65
CA GLU A 390 -20.17 26.53 -17.23
C GLU A 390 -20.87 25.34 -17.95
N ILE A 391 -20.80 24.12 -17.42
CA ILE A 391 -21.53 22.94 -17.92
C ILE A 391 -22.36 22.32 -16.79
N ASP A 392 -23.63 22.02 -17.10
CA ASP A 392 -24.68 21.56 -16.17
C ASP A 392 -24.18 20.59 -15.08
N ALA A 393 -24.40 20.97 -13.81
CA ALA A 393 -24.00 20.20 -12.64
C ALA A 393 -24.65 18.80 -12.56
N ASN A 394 -25.70 18.51 -13.33
CA ASN A 394 -26.23 17.16 -13.47
C ASN A 394 -25.51 16.30 -14.52
N ALA A 395 -24.83 16.89 -15.51
CA ALA A 395 -24.18 16.16 -16.59
C ALA A 395 -22.93 15.39 -16.11
N ARG A 396 -22.14 16.00 -15.20
CA ARG A 396 -20.93 15.39 -14.62
C ARG A 396 -21.20 14.18 -13.74
N ARG A 397 -22.43 14.01 -13.23
CA ARG A 397 -22.80 12.97 -12.25
C ARG A 397 -22.75 11.54 -12.78
N ARG A 398 -22.58 11.33 -14.09
CA ARG A 398 -22.68 10.02 -14.74
C ARG A 398 -21.67 9.85 -15.87
N GLY A 399 -20.43 9.50 -15.51
CA GLY A 399 -19.58 8.75 -16.44
C GLY A 399 -20.35 7.53 -16.94
N ARG A 400 -20.33 7.27 -18.26
CA ARG A 400 -21.28 6.33 -18.88
C ARG A 400 -21.09 4.91 -18.33
N GLY A 401 -21.96 4.53 -17.40
CA GLY A 401 -21.92 3.24 -16.72
C GLY A 401 -21.29 3.22 -15.34
N VAL A 402 -21.06 4.37 -14.69
CA VAL A 402 -20.63 4.45 -13.28
C VAL A 402 -21.66 5.23 -12.46
N ASP A 403 -21.98 4.75 -11.25
CA ASP A 403 -22.82 5.46 -10.26
C ASP A 403 -22.14 5.41 -8.88
N LYS A 404 -21.89 6.59 -8.27
CA LYS A 404 -21.21 6.76 -6.97
C LYS A 404 -19.89 5.97 -6.78
N GLY A 405 -19.13 5.80 -7.86
CA GLY A 405 -17.88 5.03 -7.90
C GLY A 405 -18.04 3.55 -8.30
N CYS A 406 -19.26 3.00 -8.26
CA CYS A 406 -19.52 1.62 -8.64
C CYS A 406 -19.71 1.48 -10.17
N ILE A 407 -19.02 0.49 -10.76
CA ILE A 407 -19.16 0.12 -12.17
C ILE A 407 -20.48 -0.63 -12.40
N THR A 408 -21.15 -0.34 -13.52
CA THR A 408 -22.40 -1.00 -13.95
C THR A 408 -22.22 -1.64 -15.32
N SER A 409 -23.16 -2.50 -15.73
CA SER A 409 -23.16 -3.19 -17.03
C SER A 409 -23.21 -2.30 -18.28
N ALA A 410 -23.36 -0.97 -18.13
CA ALA A 410 -23.28 0.01 -19.20
C ALA A 410 -21.87 0.65 -19.37
N TYR A 411 -20.90 0.29 -18.53
CA TYR A 411 -19.53 0.78 -18.57
C TYR A 411 -18.79 0.33 -19.84
N THR A 412 -17.91 1.18 -20.36
CA THR A 412 -17.06 0.85 -21.50
C THR A 412 -15.65 1.41 -21.30
N SER A 413 -14.69 0.50 -21.10
CA SER A 413 -13.24 0.75 -21.10
C SER A 413 -12.84 1.61 -22.31
N LYS A 414 -12.37 2.84 -22.05
CA LYS A 414 -11.91 3.82 -23.07
C LYS A 414 -10.88 4.85 -22.57
N ASN A 415 -10.99 5.30 -21.32
CA ASN A 415 -10.18 6.41 -20.78
C ASN A 415 -9.20 5.96 -19.66
N GLY A 416 -9.07 4.65 -19.43
CA GLY A 416 -8.32 4.10 -18.30
C GLY A 416 -8.98 4.37 -16.94
N GLY A 417 -8.27 3.97 -15.87
CA GLY A 417 -8.69 4.18 -14.48
C GLY A 417 -8.28 3.04 -13.55
N ILE A 418 -8.28 3.34 -12.25
CA ILE A 418 -8.08 2.37 -11.18
C ILE A 418 -9.44 1.78 -10.81
N ILE A 419 -9.53 0.45 -10.81
CA ILE A 419 -10.74 -0.33 -10.58
C ILE A 419 -10.45 -1.29 -9.42
N VAL A 420 -11.05 -1.02 -8.26
CA VAL A 420 -10.93 -1.88 -7.08
C VAL A 420 -11.99 -2.97 -7.12
N TYR A 421 -11.57 -4.23 -6.98
CA TYR A 421 -12.51 -5.35 -6.83
C TYR A 421 -12.93 -5.46 -5.36
N ASP A 422 -14.17 -5.06 -5.06
CA ASP A 422 -14.70 -5.08 -3.70
C ASP A 422 -15.00 -6.50 -3.23
N ASP A 423 -14.78 -6.75 -1.94
CA ASP A 423 -15.20 -7.97 -1.23
C ASP A 423 -16.44 -7.72 -0.34
N GLY A 424 -17.15 -6.61 -0.57
CA GLY A 424 -18.30 -6.13 0.20
C GLY A 424 -17.92 -5.10 1.28
N ASP A 425 -16.65 -4.96 1.63
CA ASP A 425 -16.17 -3.98 2.62
C ASP A 425 -16.51 -2.54 2.19
N ILE A 426 -16.50 -2.22 0.89
CA ILE A 426 -16.76 -0.87 0.39
C ILE A 426 -18.26 -0.55 0.43
N GLU A 427 -19.15 -1.49 0.09
CA GLU A 427 -20.59 -1.28 0.22
C GLU A 427 -21.08 -1.34 1.69
N GLU A 428 -20.50 -2.19 2.54
CA GLU A 428 -20.95 -2.35 3.94
C GLU A 428 -20.32 -1.33 4.91
N GLU A 429 -18.99 -1.21 4.99
CA GLU A 429 -18.34 -0.41 6.03
C GLU A 429 -18.14 1.07 5.67
N LEU A 430 -17.85 1.39 4.40
CA LEU A 430 -17.22 2.65 3.96
C LEU A 430 -18.17 3.81 3.62
N ARG A 431 -19.44 3.74 4.03
CA ARG A 431 -20.49 4.68 3.60
C ARG A 431 -20.24 6.12 4.06
N ASN A 432 -19.80 6.31 5.30
CA ASN A 432 -19.60 7.63 5.90
C ASN A 432 -18.33 8.28 5.32
N GLU A 433 -17.32 7.46 5.10
CA GLU A 433 -16.02 7.80 4.56
C GLU A 433 -16.14 8.19 3.07
N ARG A 434 -16.98 7.49 2.30
CA ARG A 434 -17.39 7.87 0.94
C ARG A 434 -18.13 9.21 0.89
N GLU A 435 -19.07 9.44 1.80
CA GLU A 435 -19.83 10.70 1.86
C GLU A 435 -18.93 11.87 2.28
N ALA A 436 -17.97 11.65 3.18
CA ALA A 436 -16.94 12.64 3.52
C ALA A 436 -15.98 12.94 2.35
N TYR A 437 -15.53 11.91 1.63
CA TYR A 437 -14.65 12.08 0.47
C TYR A 437 -15.31 12.88 -0.66
N TYR A 438 -16.54 12.52 -1.05
CA TYR A 438 -17.26 13.27 -2.09
C TYR A 438 -17.66 14.66 -1.63
N ALA A 439 -18.03 14.86 -0.35
CA ALA A 439 -18.31 16.19 0.17
C ALA A 439 -17.09 17.12 0.07
N LEU A 440 -15.89 16.64 0.45
CA LEU A 440 -14.66 17.42 0.32
C LEU A 440 -14.29 17.71 -1.15
N LEU A 441 -14.56 16.78 -2.07
CA LEU A 441 -14.34 16.99 -3.51
C LEU A 441 -15.33 18.00 -4.14
N GLU A 442 -16.55 18.13 -3.59
CA GLU A 442 -17.56 19.10 -4.04
C GLU A 442 -17.43 20.49 -3.35
N MET A 443 -16.55 20.65 -2.37
CA MET A 443 -16.36 21.92 -1.66
C MET A 443 -15.45 22.88 -2.42
N PRO A 444 -15.82 24.18 -2.55
CA PRO A 444 -14.91 25.20 -3.06
C PRO A 444 -13.66 25.30 -2.18
N GLU A 445 -12.52 25.60 -2.81
CA GLU A 445 -11.33 26.04 -2.10
C GLU A 445 -11.64 27.37 -1.37
N VAL A 446 -11.26 27.43 -0.10
CA VAL A 446 -11.49 28.58 0.79
C VAL A 446 -10.23 28.73 1.62
N ASP A 447 -9.48 29.81 1.37
CA ASP A 447 -8.26 30.10 2.08
C ASP A 447 -8.54 30.35 3.58
N GLU A 448 -7.83 29.60 4.42
CA GLU A 448 -7.95 29.68 5.88
C GLU A 448 -7.12 30.83 6.49
N ASP A 449 -6.28 31.49 5.69
CA ASP A 449 -5.39 32.59 6.10
C ASP A 449 -6.01 34.00 5.95
N GLU A 450 -7.12 34.15 5.21
CA GLU A 450 -7.87 35.42 5.12
C GLU A 450 -8.84 35.61 6.32
N ASP A 451 -8.30 36.01 7.47
CA ASP A 451 -9.08 36.61 8.58
C ASP A 451 -8.34 37.76 9.32
N ASP A 452 -7.07 38.09 8.96
CA ASP A 452 -6.25 39.16 9.58
C ASP A 452 -5.75 40.23 8.57
N ALA A 453 -6.67 40.91 7.88
CA ALA A 453 -6.36 42.07 7.02
C ALA A 453 -7.34 43.23 7.28
N SER A 454 -6.81 44.43 7.50
CA SER A 454 -7.56 45.64 7.84
C SER A 454 -7.30 46.81 6.87
N ASP A 455 -8.35 47.21 6.14
CA ASP A 455 -8.60 48.50 5.47
C ASP A 455 -10.14 48.55 5.32
N ASP A 456 -10.91 49.62 5.55
CA ASP A 456 -10.78 51.07 5.41
C ASP A 456 -10.88 51.61 3.96
N GLY A 457 -11.54 52.76 3.81
CA GLY A 457 -11.47 53.63 2.63
C GLY A 457 -12.33 53.33 1.39
N SER A 458 -13.41 54.11 1.21
CA SER A 458 -13.95 54.62 -0.09
C SER A 458 -14.65 53.61 -1.06
N GLU A 459 -15.50 53.98 -2.03
CA GLU A 459 -15.99 55.28 -2.57
C GLU A 459 -17.54 55.38 -2.67
N ASP A 460 -18.01 56.57 -3.13
CA ASP A 460 -19.38 57.07 -3.34
C ASP A 460 -20.29 56.31 -4.35
N GLU A 461 -21.61 56.58 -4.52
CA GLU A 461 -22.60 57.39 -3.76
C GLU A 461 -23.85 56.49 -3.44
N MET A 462 -25.17 56.78 -3.58
CA MET A 462 -25.96 57.94 -4.00
C MET A 462 -27.28 58.08 -3.21
N GLN A 463 -27.93 59.24 -3.34
CA GLN A 463 -29.23 59.62 -2.74
C GLN A 463 -30.38 58.64 -3.12
N THR A 464 -31.48 58.48 -2.38
CA THR A 464 -32.27 59.47 -1.60
C THR A 464 -33.03 58.81 -0.42
N GLY A 465 -33.63 59.60 0.49
CA GLY A 465 -34.82 59.13 1.25
C GLY A 465 -34.92 59.40 2.77
N SER A 466 -35.02 60.68 3.18
CA SER A 466 -35.68 61.15 4.42
C SER A 466 -35.51 60.34 5.74
N LYS A 467 -34.55 60.75 6.59
CA LYS A 467 -34.45 60.37 8.01
C LYS A 467 -35.73 60.74 8.81
N LYS A 468 -36.05 59.94 9.84
CA LYS A 468 -36.71 60.47 11.06
C LYS A 468 -36.04 59.90 12.32
N ARG A 469 -35.30 60.75 13.04
CA ARG A 469 -34.51 60.39 14.24
C ARG A 469 -35.36 60.43 15.51
N LYS A 470 -35.14 59.48 16.42
CA LYS A 470 -35.03 59.60 17.89
C LYS A 470 -34.44 58.26 18.36
N SER A 471 -33.19 58.07 18.78
CA SER A 471 -32.25 58.86 19.60
C SER A 471 -32.70 59.09 21.05
N TRP A 472 -32.14 58.29 21.96
CA TRP A 472 -31.34 58.65 23.17
C TRP A 472 -30.61 57.34 23.56
N SER A 473 -29.30 57.20 23.84
CA SER A 473 -28.23 58.02 24.44
C SER A 473 -28.15 57.96 25.97
N GLY A 474 -27.12 57.30 26.51
CA GLY A 474 -26.68 57.50 27.90
C GLY A 474 -25.93 56.35 28.59
N ARG A 475 -24.58 56.41 28.55
CA ARG A 475 -23.62 55.97 29.59
C ARG A 475 -23.39 54.44 29.75
N GLU A 476 -22.14 53.97 29.64
CA GLU A 476 -21.03 54.03 30.63
C GLU A 476 -21.44 53.21 31.88
N ASP A 477 -21.07 51.94 32.05
CA ASP A 477 -19.74 51.26 32.10
C ASP A 477 -19.33 51.01 33.58
N ASP A 478 -19.23 49.73 33.97
CA ASP A 478 -18.53 49.20 35.17
C ASP A 478 -18.34 47.66 34.98
N GLU A 479 -17.38 47.06 35.68
CA GLU A 479 -16.61 45.90 35.17
C GLU A 479 -17.13 44.47 35.50
N ASP A 480 -16.81 43.55 34.57
CA ASP A 480 -16.65 42.08 34.60
C ASP A 480 -17.08 41.23 35.82
N SER A 481 -17.93 40.21 35.55
CA SER A 481 -17.67 38.81 35.95
C SER A 481 -18.52 37.79 35.15
N GLU A 482 -18.18 36.50 35.29
CA GLU A 482 -18.74 35.34 34.56
C GLU A 482 -20.25 35.07 34.84
N GLY A 483 -21.01 34.56 33.86
CA GLY A 483 -22.32 33.92 34.13
C GLY A 483 -23.33 33.75 32.97
N ASP A 484 -23.62 32.49 32.64
CA ASP A 484 -24.91 31.88 32.26
C ASP A 484 -25.81 32.26 31.04
N GLU A 485 -26.43 31.17 30.58
CA GLU A 485 -27.68 30.89 29.81
C GLU A 485 -28.56 32.01 29.17
N PRO A 486 -29.01 31.81 27.90
CA PRO A 486 -30.11 32.57 27.29
C PRO A 486 -31.52 31.98 27.62
N PRO A 487 -32.54 32.81 27.93
CA PRO A 487 -33.80 32.33 28.53
C PRO A 487 -34.93 31.92 27.56
N HIS A 488 -35.89 31.16 28.10
CA HIS A 488 -37.14 30.74 27.46
C HIS A 488 -38.08 31.89 27.00
N GLN A 489 -38.79 31.68 25.88
CA GLN A 489 -40.18 32.15 25.72
C GLN A 489 -41.11 31.04 25.22
N ARG A 490 -42.35 31.05 25.73
CA ARG A 490 -43.43 30.09 25.45
C ARG A 490 -44.33 30.58 24.30
N ARG A 491 -44.88 29.65 23.50
CA ARG A 491 -46.28 29.73 23.08
C ARG A 491 -46.90 28.34 22.87
N ARG A 492 -48.22 28.25 23.02
CA ARG A 492 -49.01 27.00 23.07
C ARG A 492 -49.58 26.63 21.69
N SER A 493 -49.89 25.35 21.52
CA SER A 493 -50.64 24.81 20.38
C SER A 493 -51.85 24.01 20.89
N ASN A 494 -53.03 24.32 20.36
CA ASN A 494 -54.19 23.43 20.29
C ASN A 494 -54.58 23.39 18.79
N SER A 495 -54.85 22.31 18.05
CA SER A 495 -55.11 20.86 18.25
C SER A 495 -56.51 20.51 17.71
N GLY A 496 -56.60 19.48 16.87
CA GLY A 496 -57.83 19.05 16.19
C GLY A 496 -57.74 19.24 14.66
N SER A 497 -58.17 18.29 13.82
CA SER A 497 -58.77 16.98 14.10
C SER A 497 -58.40 15.93 13.04
N SER A 498 -58.68 14.66 13.32
CA SER A 498 -58.41 13.50 12.47
C SER A 498 -59.69 12.83 11.99
N ILE A 499 -59.70 12.25 10.78
CA ILE A 499 -60.67 11.24 10.33
C ILE A 499 -59.98 10.24 9.39
N VAL A 500 -60.56 9.04 9.23
CA VAL A 500 -59.85 7.81 8.87
C VAL A 500 -60.55 7.04 7.73
N SER A 501 -59.74 6.31 6.94
CA SER A 501 -60.08 5.21 6.02
C SER A 501 -60.65 5.48 4.60
N THR A 502 -59.88 4.96 3.64
CA THR A 502 -60.23 4.30 2.35
C THR A 502 -61.53 3.45 2.39
N PRO A 503 -62.23 3.15 1.25
CA PRO A 503 -61.57 2.59 0.04
C PRO A 503 -62.24 2.81 -1.35
N THR A 504 -61.74 2.02 -2.32
CA THR A 504 -62.25 1.72 -3.70
C THR A 504 -61.68 2.54 -4.87
N ARG A 505 -61.64 1.88 -6.04
CA ARG A 505 -60.90 2.29 -7.25
C ARG A 505 -61.72 1.93 -8.50
N ARG A 506 -62.28 2.91 -9.23
CA ARG A 506 -62.47 2.84 -10.70
C ARG A 506 -63.07 4.10 -11.36
N LYS A 507 -62.38 4.52 -12.45
CA LYS A 507 -62.89 5.13 -13.71
C LYS A 507 -63.54 6.54 -13.74
N LYS A 508 -62.91 7.37 -14.59
CA LYS A 508 -63.50 8.24 -15.64
C LYS A 508 -64.63 9.24 -15.26
N THR A 509 -64.25 10.52 -15.26
CA THR A 509 -64.84 11.60 -16.08
C THR A 509 -63.79 12.70 -16.26
N GLY A 510 -63.78 13.55 -17.29
CA GLY A 510 -64.61 13.53 -18.50
C GLY A 510 -65.70 14.60 -18.56
N ILE A 511 -65.29 15.83 -18.87
CA ILE A 511 -66.05 16.83 -19.66
C ILE A 511 -67.49 17.13 -19.16
N ASN A 512 -67.66 18.19 -18.36
CA ASN A 512 -68.31 19.43 -18.83
C ASN A 512 -68.43 20.50 -17.75
N SER A 513 -68.24 21.75 -18.17
CA SER A 513 -68.80 22.95 -17.54
C SER A 513 -69.80 23.57 -18.51
N SER A 514 -70.96 24.04 -18.04
CA SER A 514 -71.82 24.90 -18.85
C SER A 514 -72.45 26.01 -18.01
N ASN A 515 -72.43 27.22 -18.60
CA ASN A 515 -73.14 28.43 -18.18
C ASN A 515 -72.76 29.06 -16.82
N SER A 516 -72.73 30.39 -16.67
CA SER A 516 -72.57 31.46 -17.68
C SER A 516 -72.20 32.79 -17.01
N SER A 517 -71.28 33.54 -17.64
CA SER A 517 -71.20 35.01 -17.66
C SER A 517 -71.09 35.84 -16.36
N ARG A 518 -70.06 36.71 -16.35
CA ARG A 518 -70.01 38.08 -15.79
C ARG A 518 -70.06 38.28 -14.25
N SER A 519 -69.36 39.25 -13.65
CA SER A 519 -68.11 40.00 -13.95
C SER A 519 -67.87 41.06 -12.86
N VAL A 520 -66.59 41.38 -12.58
CA VAL A 520 -66.10 42.54 -11.79
C VAL A 520 -66.06 42.39 -10.24
N THR A 521 -65.03 43.01 -9.68
CA THR A 521 -64.47 43.04 -8.31
C THR A 521 -65.07 44.23 -7.49
N PRO A 522 -64.57 44.63 -6.27
CA PRO A 522 -63.49 44.11 -5.41
C PRO A 522 -63.86 43.98 -3.90
N THR A 523 -62.92 43.51 -3.03
CA THR A 523 -62.33 44.24 -1.87
C THR A 523 -61.39 43.39 -0.96
N THR A 524 -60.38 44.06 -0.37
CA THR A 524 -59.70 43.82 0.94
C THR A 524 -58.95 42.51 1.26
N ASP A 525 -57.61 42.59 1.13
CA ASP A 525 -56.54 42.35 2.13
C ASP A 525 -56.57 41.15 3.11
N SER A 526 -55.49 40.36 3.06
CA SER A 526 -54.79 39.78 4.21
C SER A 526 -53.32 39.46 3.84
N PRO A 527 -52.35 39.51 4.77
CA PRO A 527 -50.92 39.54 4.43
C PRO A 527 -50.29 38.16 4.18
N SER A 528 -49.36 38.09 3.22
CA SER A 528 -48.47 36.94 3.02
C SER A 528 -47.40 36.86 4.11
N PRO A 529 -46.95 35.64 4.49
CA PRO A 529 -45.81 35.47 5.39
C PRO A 529 -44.50 35.92 4.71
N ALA A 530 -43.59 36.51 5.49
CA ALA A 530 -42.29 36.96 4.98
C ALA A 530 -41.33 35.77 4.77
N GLU A 531 -40.58 35.79 3.67
CA GLU A 531 -39.54 34.81 3.38
C GLU A 531 -38.35 34.93 4.36
N PRO A 532 -37.66 33.82 4.69
CA PRO A 532 -36.51 33.84 5.58
C PRO A 532 -35.34 34.61 4.96
N LYS A 533 -34.78 35.56 5.71
CA LYS A 533 -33.57 36.30 5.30
C LYS A 533 -32.42 35.33 5.03
N GLN A 534 -31.75 35.49 3.89
CA GLN A 534 -30.57 34.68 3.57
C GLN A 534 -29.43 34.92 4.57
N PRO A 535 -28.66 33.88 4.93
CA PRO A 535 -27.53 33.98 5.86
C PRO A 535 -26.39 34.82 5.27
N SER A 536 -25.65 35.54 6.12
CA SER A 536 -24.54 36.40 5.68
C SER A 536 -23.36 35.58 5.16
N ALA A 537 -22.61 36.11 4.19
CA ALA A 537 -21.46 35.43 3.58
C ALA A 537 -20.43 34.92 4.61
N ARG A 538 -20.11 35.72 5.66
CA ARG A 538 -19.19 35.27 6.74
C ARG A 538 -19.74 34.08 7.54
N SER A 539 -21.06 34.00 7.73
CA SER A 539 -21.70 32.83 8.37
C SER A 539 -21.68 31.59 7.46
N LEU A 540 -21.69 31.78 6.13
CA LEU A 540 -21.51 30.71 5.15
C LEU A 540 -20.05 30.23 5.09
N LYS A 541 -19.04 31.13 5.04
CA LYS A 541 -17.59 30.78 5.13
C LYS A 541 -17.34 29.94 6.40
N LYS A 542 -17.83 30.39 7.56
CA LYS A 542 -17.71 29.66 8.84
C LYS A 542 -18.46 28.32 8.85
N ARG A 543 -19.61 28.20 8.17
CA ARG A 543 -20.34 26.93 8.05
C ARG A 543 -19.63 25.94 7.13
N LEU A 544 -19.01 26.40 6.04
CA LEU A 544 -18.16 25.59 5.16
C LEU A 544 -16.93 25.07 5.91
N ILE A 545 -16.16 25.95 6.58
CA ILE A 545 -14.97 25.54 7.36
C ILE A 545 -15.32 24.49 8.44
N ASN A 546 -16.45 24.68 9.13
CA ASN A 546 -16.94 23.68 10.11
C ASN A 546 -17.43 22.37 9.47
N LEU A 547 -17.81 22.36 8.19
CA LEU A 547 -18.18 21.15 7.44
C LEU A 547 -16.91 20.42 6.97
N LYS A 548 -15.94 21.16 6.40
CA LYS A 548 -14.62 20.68 5.97
C LYS A 548 -13.96 19.87 7.08
N ARG A 549 -13.77 20.51 8.25
CA ARG A 549 -13.15 19.93 9.45
C ARG A 549 -13.88 18.69 10.00
N ARG A 550 -15.19 18.54 9.76
CA ARG A 550 -15.93 17.30 10.12
C ARG A 550 -15.59 16.15 9.17
N HIS A 551 -15.57 16.42 7.86
CA HIS A 551 -15.24 15.42 6.87
C HIS A 551 -13.75 15.02 6.95
N ASP A 552 -12.85 15.99 7.14
CA ASP A 552 -11.41 15.73 7.41
C ASP A 552 -11.22 14.82 8.62
N SER A 553 -11.94 15.06 9.72
CA SER A 553 -11.89 14.25 10.93
C SER A 553 -12.36 12.80 10.69
N VAL A 554 -13.37 12.59 9.83
CA VAL A 554 -13.78 11.24 9.41
C VAL A 554 -12.67 10.54 8.62
N LEU A 555 -12.04 11.23 7.65
CA LEU A 555 -10.96 10.65 6.85
C LEU A 555 -9.69 10.39 7.68
N GLN A 556 -9.35 11.29 8.60
CA GLN A 556 -8.21 11.13 9.53
C GLN A 556 -8.43 9.97 10.50
N SER A 557 -9.65 9.80 11.03
CA SER A 557 -10.03 8.65 11.86
C SER A 557 -9.92 7.33 11.07
N TYR A 558 -10.36 7.33 9.81
CA TYR A 558 -10.26 6.18 8.92
C TYR A 558 -8.80 5.76 8.67
N TYR A 559 -7.94 6.68 8.22
CA TYR A 559 -6.53 6.35 7.96
C TYR A 559 -5.73 6.03 9.22
N SER A 560 -6.03 6.65 10.36
CA SER A 560 -5.36 6.36 11.65
C SER A 560 -5.85 5.06 12.33
N SER A 561 -6.86 4.38 11.78
CA SER A 561 -7.43 3.15 12.35
C SER A 561 -6.47 1.94 12.40
N GLY A 562 -5.35 1.96 11.68
CA GLY A 562 -4.39 0.85 11.62
C GLY A 562 -4.81 -0.28 10.66
N THR A 563 -3.88 -1.21 10.40
CA THR A 563 -4.01 -2.20 9.32
C THR A 563 -4.74 -3.47 9.74
N SER A 564 -5.47 -4.04 8.79
CA SER A 564 -6.22 -5.31 8.92
C SER A 564 -6.31 -6.06 7.59
N TYR A 565 -6.65 -7.35 7.64
CA TYR A 565 -6.92 -8.18 6.47
C TYR A 565 -8.40 -8.58 6.41
N SER A 566 -9.00 -8.40 5.23
CA SER A 566 -10.31 -8.89 4.83
C SER A 566 -10.15 -10.21 4.04
N GLU A 567 -11.00 -10.46 3.04
CA GLU A 567 -11.10 -11.75 2.37
C GLU A 567 -9.85 -12.16 1.54
N PRO A 568 -9.39 -13.43 1.64
CA PRO A 568 -8.36 -13.96 0.75
C PRO A 568 -8.67 -13.74 -0.72
N ILE A 569 -7.70 -13.14 -1.43
CA ILE A 569 -7.73 -12.97 -2.90
C ILE A 569 -8.02 -14.30 -3.63
N SER A 570 -7.63 -15.44 -3.04
CA SER A 570 -7.87 -16.77 -3.58
C SER A 570 -9.33 -17.25 -3.49
N SER A 571 -10.17 -16.75 -2.56
CA SER A 571 -11.61 -17.01 -2.59
C SER A 571 -12.35 -16.03 -3.51
N LEU A 572 -11.92 -14.76 -3.57
CA LEU A 572 -12.48 -13.77 -4.51
C LEU A 572 -12.30 -14.22 -5.97
N ILE A 573 -11.09 -14.64 -6.35
CA ILE A 573 -10.80 -15.16 -7.70
C ILE A 573 -11.55 -16.48 -7.96
N TYR A 574 -11.78 -17.31 -6.95
CA TYR A 574 -12.58 -18.53 -7.10
C TYR A 574 -14.08 -18.23 -7.31
N SER A 575 -14.65 -17.25 -6.59
CA SER A 575 -16.02 -16.79 -6.81
C SER A 575 -16.21 -16.29 -8.24
N LEU A 576 -15.29 -15.44 -8.72
CA LEU A 576 -15.28 -14.97 -10.10
C LEU A 576 -15.13 -16.12 -11.12
N ALA A 577 -14.29 -17.12 -10.84
CA ALA A 577 -14.17 -18.29 -11.71
C ALA A 577 -15.46 -19.14 -11.73
N SER A 578 -16.13 -19.29 -10.59
CA SER A 578 -17.40 -20.02 -10.48
C SER A 578 -18.57 -19.29 -11.15
N GLU A 579 -18.64 -17.96 -11.06
CA GLU A 579 -19.62 -17.15 -11.78
C GLU A 579 -19.44 -17.24 -13.31
N LEU A 580 -18.19 -17.42 -13.77
CA LEU A 580 -17.84 -17.65 -15.16
C LEU A 580 -18.01 -19.11 -15.62
N GLY A 581 -18.45 -20.02 -14.74
CA GLY A 581 -18.60 -21.45 -15.05
C GLY A 581 -17.26 -22.15 -15.35
N ARG A 582 -16.20 -21.78 -14.62
CA ARG A 582 -14.84 -22.32 -14.72
C ARG A 582 -14.38 -22.88 -13.37
N ASP A 583 -15.29 -23.54 -12.67
CA ASP A 583 -15.14 -24.12 -11.34
C ASP A 583 -14.52 -25.53 -11.39
N ASP A 584 -13.19 -25.58 -11.56
CA ASP A 584 -12.43 -26.84 -11.52
C ASP A 584 -11.94 -27.21 -10.12
N ASN A 585 -11.81 -28.52 -9.88
CA ASN A 585 -11.22 -29.09 -8.66
C ASN A 585 -9.79 -28.56 -8.39
N ASP A 586 -9.03 -28.24 -9.44
CA ASP A 586 -7.69 -27.64 -9.31
C ASP A 586 -7.74 -26.18 -8.82
N LEU A 587 -8.69 -25.38 -9.32
CA LEU A 587 -8.90 -24.00 -8.86
C LEU A 587 -9.47 -23.98 -7.44
N LEU A 588 -10.38 -24.89 -7.10
CA LEU A 588 -10.88 -25.08 -5.74
C LEU A 588 -9.75 -25.46 -4.77
N TRP A 589 -8.81 -26.32 -5.18
CA TRP A 589 -7.64 -26.65 -4.36
C TRP A 589 -6.74 -25.43 -4.11
N LEU A 590 -6.44 -24.64 -5.13
CA LEU A 590 -5.66 -23.41 -4.99
C LEU A 590 -6.37 -22.37 -4.09
N ALA A 591 -7.70 -22.23 -4.22
CA ALA A 591 -8.52 -21.38 -3.36
C ALA A 591 -8.41 -21.80 -1.88
N ILE A 592 -8.58 -23.09 -1.60
CA ILE A 592 -8.48 -23.72 -0.28
C ILE A 592 -7.08 -23.53 0.33
N VAL A 593 -6.00 -23.73 -0.44
CA VAL A 593 -4.62 -23.55 0.01
C VAL A 593 -4.34 -22.08 0.35
N GLY A 594 -4.80 -21.13 -0.47
CA GLY A 594 -4.65 -19.70 -0.21
C GLY A 594 -5.37 -19.24 1.07
N VAL A 595 -6.63 -19.67 1.28
CA VAL A 595 -7.39 -19.39 2.51
C VAL A 595 -6.71 -20.00 3.75
N SER A 596 -6.16 -21.21 3.63
CA SER A 596 -5.40 -21.88 4.71
C SER A 596 -4.07 -21.17 5.02
N SER A 597 -3.42 -20.63 4.00
CA SER A 597 -2.16 -19.88 4.12
C SER A 597 -2.33 -18.54 4.85
N LEU A 598 -3.48 -17.85 4.67
CA LEU A 598 -3.78 -16.61 5.40
C LEU A 598 -3.86 -16.86 6.92
N GLU A 599 -4.48 -17.97 7.34
CA GLU A 599 -4.58 -18.36 8.75
C GLU A 599 -3.21 -18.78 9.32
N LEU A 600 -2.40 -19.54 8.57
CA LEU A 600 -1.04 -19.94 8.95
C LEU A 600 -0.07 -18.77 9.09
N SER A 601 -0.27 -17.70 8.33
CA SER A 601 0.53 -16.47 8.40
C SER A 601 0.04 -15.46 9.45
N GLY A 602 -1.00 -15.79 10.22
CA GLY A 602 -1.53 -14.92 11.28
C GLY A 602 -2.12 -13.60 10.77
N ARG A 603 -2.52 -13.54 9.50
CA ARG A 603 -3.13 -12.36 8.89
C ARG A 603 -4.63 -12.37 9.16
N THR A 604 -5.14 -11.37 9.88
CA THR A 604 -6.49 -11.35 10.45
C THR A 604 -7.18 -9.98 10.27
N MET A 605 -8.47 -9.90 10.62
CA MET A 605 -9.20 -8.62 10.70
C MET A 605 -8.67 -7.66 11.78
N THR A 606 -7.68 -8.07 12.58
CA THR A 606 -6.90 -7.22 13.52
C THR A 606 -5.48 -6.92 13.03
N GLY A 607 -5.12 -7.31 11.80
CA GLY A 607 -3.77 -7.20 11.24
C GLY A 607 -2.98 -8.50 11.38
N VAL A 608 -1.65 -8.43 11.34
CA VAL A 608 -0.77 -9.56 11.68
C VAL A 608 -0.79 -9.77 13.19
N GLY A 609 -1.33 -10.92 13.65
CA GLY A 609 -1.54 -11.24 15.05
C GLY A 609 -2.21 -12.60 15.27
N ILE A 610 -2.69 -12.88 16.49
CA ILE A 610 -3.30 -14.16 16.86
C ILE A 610 -4.83 -14.07 16.83
N SER A 611 -5.49 -15.01 16.14
CA SER A 611 -6.95 -15.10 16.16
C SER A 611 -7.46 -15.68 17.49
N ASN A 612 -8.13 -14.84 18.29
CA ASN A 612 -8.63 -15.16 19.63
C ASN A 612 -9.77 -16.18 19.64
N THR A 613 -10.50 -16.38 18.54
CA THR A 613 -11.60 -17.36 18.42
C THR A 613 -11.14 -18.80 18.57
N SER A 614 -9.84 -19.07 18.48
CA SER A 614 -9.29 -20.44 18.48
C SER A 614 -9.23 -21.13 19.86
N GLU A 615 -9.85 -20.55 20.89
CA GLU A 615 -9.97 -21.13 22.24
C GLU A 615 -11.23 -21.98 22.48
N SER A 616 -12.30 -21.80 21.71
CA SER A 616 -13.59 -22.49 21.94
C SER A 616 -13.75 -23.80 21.15
N GLY A 617 -12.77 -24.16 20.32
CA GLY A 617 -12.91 -25.21 19.32
C GLY A 617 -13.84 -24.87 18.15
N GLY A 618 -14.38 -23.64 18.12
CA GLY A 618 -15.02 -23.08 16.95
C GLY A 618 -14.04 -23.00 15.79
N SER A 619 -14.54 -23.34 14.62
CA SER A 619 -13.84 -23.36 13.32
C SER A 619 -13.43 -21.97 12.81
N ALA A 620 -13.96 -20.90 13.40
CA ALA A 620 -13.73 -19.49 13.10
C ALA A 620 -12.25 -19.06 13.16
N GLY A 621 -11.53 -19.19 12.04
CA GLY A 621 -10.13 -18.78 11.86
C GLY A 621 -9.92 -17.27 11.66
N TRP A 622 -9.20 -16.90 10.59
CA TRP A 622 -8.67 -15.54 10.36
C TRP A 622 -9.70 -14.38 10.41
N GLY A 623 -10.94 -14.64 10.00
CA GLY A 623 -12.01 -13.66 9.80
C GLY A 623 -13.27 -13.91 10.66
N GLY A 624 -13.13 -14.59 11.79
CA GLY A 624 -14.26 -14.87 12.70
C GLY A 624 -15.41 -15.60 12.00
N GLN A 625 -16.62 -15.02 12.05
CA GLN A 625 -17.82 -15.55 11.39
C GLN A 625 -17.69 -15.55 9.85
N ARG A 626 -17.23 -14.44 9.24
CA ARG A 626 -17.04 -14.34 7.78
C ARG A 626 -16.05 -15.39 7.27
N GLY A 627 -14.92 -15.53 7.97
CA GLY A 627 -13.92 -16.55 7.66
C GLY A 627 -14.46 -17.99 7.74
N GLU A 628 -15.46 -18.26 8.59
CA GLU A 628 -16.12 -19.58 8.63
C GLU A 628 -17.21 -19.75 7.58
N HIS A 629 -17.93 -18.68 7.21
CA HIS A 629 -18.87 -18.73 6.08
C HIS A 629 -18.13 -19.10 4.78
N ILE A 630 -16.95 -18.52 4.53
CA ILE A 630 -16.08 -18.87 3.40
C ILE A 630 -15.62 -20.33 3.48
N ARG A 631 -15.20 -20.83 4.66
CA ARG A 631 -14.88 -22.26 4.82
C ARG A 631 -16.10 -23.18 4.65
N GLN A 632 -17.31 -22.72 5.00
CA GLN A 632 -18.53 -23.48 4.73
C GLN A 632 -18.79 -23.58 3.22
N ILE A 633 -18.75 -22.46 2.50
CA ILE A 633 -18.87 -22.42 1.03
C ILE A 633 -17.84 -23.38 0.40
N LEU A 634 -16.57 -23.33 0.80
CA LEU A 634 -15.54 -24.24 0.30
C LEU A 634 -15.78 -25.72 0.65
N ARG A 635 -16.47 -26.04 1.76
CA ARG A 635 -16.89 -27.43 2.05
C ARG A 635 -18.02 -27.86 1.12
N ASP A 636 -19.03 -27.01 0.95
CA ASP A 636 -20.19 -27.29 0.09
C ASP A 636 -19.75 -27.44 -1.39
N GLU A 637 -18.79 -26.63 -1.84
CA GLU A 637 -18.12 -26.75 -3.15
C GLU A 637 -17.33 -28.05 -3.30
N VAL A 638 -16.60 -28.49 -2.27
CA VAL A 638 -15.93 -29.80 -2.28
C VAL A 638 -16.94 -30.93 -2.42
N HIS A 639 -18.09 -30.87 -1.73
CA HIS A 639 -19.17 -31.87 -1.90
C HIS A 639 -19.81 -31.81 -3.30
N ARG A 640 -19.91 -30.62 -3.91
CA ARG A 640 -20.47 -30.41 -5.25
C ARG A 640 -19.58 -31.01 -6.35
N LEU A 641 -18.26 -30.76 -6.29
CA LEU A 641 -17.30 -31.26 -7.28
C LEU A 641 -16.80 -32.68 -7.01
N ASN A 642 -16.94 -33.20 -5.78
CA ASN A 642 -16.47 -34.53 -5.37
C ASN A 642 -17.60 -35.36 -4.72
N PRO A 643 -18.67 -35.70 -5.46
CA PRO A 643 -19.76 -36.52 -4.93
C PRO A 643 -19.25 -37.93 -4.52
N PRO A 644 -19.66 -38.47 -3.36
CA PRO A 644 -19.19 -39.76 -2.89
C PRO A 644 -19.74 -40.91 -3.73
N ASP A 645 -18.85 -41.80 -4.21
CA ASP A 645 -19.22 -43.00 -4.97
C ASP A 645 -20.16 -43.91 -4.15
N PRO A 646 -21.33 -44.33 -4.66
CA PRO A 646 -22.25 -45.24 -3.97
C PRO A 646 -21.62 -46.55 -3.47
N LEU A 647 -20.61 -47.07 -4.15
CA LEU A 647 -19.89 -48.30 -3.77
C LEU A 647 -18.86 -48.03 -2.66
N GLU A 648 -18.18 -46.88 -2.69
CA GLU A 648 -17.19 -46.52 -1.66
C GLU A 648 -17.80 -45.86 -0.42
N SER A 649 -19.02 -45.33 -0.51
CA SER A 649 -19.73 -44.68 0.59
C SER A 649 -19.74 -45.53 1.89
N ASN A 650 -19.86 -46.86 1.79
CA ASN A 650 -19.76 -47.76 2.95
C ASN A 650 -18.35 -47.86 3.59
N ARG A 651 -17.28 -47.57 2.84
CA ARG A 651 -15.92 -47.41 3.38
C ARG A 651 -15.74 -46.01 3.97
N ASP A 652 -16.24 -44.98 3.30
CA ASP A 652 -16.13 -43.59 3.74
C ASP A 652 -16.86 -43.34 5.05
N ILE A 653 -18.11 -43.80 5.16
CA ILE A 653 -18.90 -43.77 6.40
C ILE A 653 -18.11 -44.44 7.55
N ARG A 654 -17.40 -45.55 7.29
CA ARG A 654 -16.55 -46.19 8.31
C ARG A 654 -15.25 -45.42 8.60
N GLY A 655 -14.67 -44.73 7.63
CA GLY A 655 -13.49 -43.87 7.83
C GLY A 655 -13.82 -42.62 8.64
N GLU A 656 -14.92 -41.95 8.29
CA GLU A 656 -15.46 -40.76 8.96
C GLU A 656 -15.93 -41.07 10.40
N ILE A 657 -16.68 -42.16 10.61
CA ILE A 657 -17.11 -42.60 11.95
C ILE A 657 -15.91 -42.88 12.88
N ASN A 658 -14.82 -43.44 12.35
CA ASN A 658 -13.60 -43.67 13.13
C ASN A 658 -12.65 -42.45 13.17
N GLY A 659 -12.99 -41.35 12.48
CA GLY A 659 -12.20 -40.12 12.47
C GLY A 659 -10.75 -40.29 12.00
N VAL A 660 -10.48 -41.23 11.08
CA VAL A 660 -9.12 -41.55 10.64
C VAL A 660 -8.62 -40.50 9.64
N ILE A 661 -7.47 -39.87 9.96
CA ILE A 661 -6.79 -38.92 9.06
C ILE A 661 -6.38 -39.66 7.76
N PRO A 662 -6.82 -39.24 6.57
CA PRO A 662 -6.44 -39.89 5.32
C PRO A 662 -4.96 -39.70 5.02
N THR A 663 -4.23 -40.80 4.84
CA THR A 663 -2.78 -40.81 4.51
C THR A 663 -2.46 -41.32 3.11
N THR A 664 -3.45 -41.83 2.37
CA THR A 664 -3.29 -42.40 1.02
C THR A 664 -4.50 -42.07 0.15
N ALA A 665 -4.28 -42.12 -1.16
CA ALA A 665 -5.35 -42.20 -2.15
C ALA A 665 -6.20 -43.47 -2.02
N ARG A 666 -7.35 -43.49 -2.70
CA ARG A 666 -8.21 -44.68 -2.86
C ARG A 666 -7.83 -45.52 -4.08
N SER A 667 -7.44 -44.85 -5.17
CA SER A 667 -7.11 -45.45 -6.46
C SER A 667 -5.89 -44.76 -7.09
N PRO A 668 -5.29 -45.32 -8.17
CA PRO A 668 -4.19 -44.67 -8.89
C PRO A 668 -4.55 -43.33 -9.52
N THR A 669 -5.84 -43.09 -9.77
CA THR A 669 -6.38 -41.91 -10.47
C THR A 669 -7.17 -40.98 -9.55
N ASP A 670 -7.14 -41.22 -8.24
CA ASP A 670 -7.80 -40.40 -7.23
C ASP A 670 -7.10 -39.04 -7.08
N THR A 671 -7.65 -38.02 -7.74
CA THR A 671 -7.25 -36.60 -7.65
C THR A 671 -8.20 -35.75 -6.79
N SER A 672 -9.17 -36.40 -6.12
CA SER A 672 -10.29 -35.74 -5.44
C SER A 672 -9.88 -34.97 -4.19
N ILE A 673 -10.66 -33.93 -3.88
CA ILE A 673 -10.58 -33.22 -2.60
C ILE A 673 -11.55 -33.87 -1.62
N ARG A 674 -11.12 -34.05 -0.37
CA ARG A 674 -11.91 -34.65 0.71
C ARG A 674 -11.79 -33.85 1.99
N LEU A 675 -12.83 -33.92 2.81
CA LEU A 675 -12.83 -33.36 4.16
C LEU A 675 -12.18 -34.33 5.15
N SER A 676 -11.47 -33.78 6.14
CA SER A 676 -10.62 -34.54 7.04
C SER A 676 -10.69 -34.00 8.48
N PRO A 677 -10.96 -34.85 9.49
CA PRO A 677 -11.17 -34.43 10.87
C PRO A 677 -9.83 -34.25 11.62
N GLU A 678 -8.97 -33.37 11.10
CA GLU A 678 -7.59 -33.25 11.56
C GLU A 678 -7.50 -32.50 12.89
N PRO A 679 -6.68 -32.99 13.85
CA PRO A 679 -6.28 -32.18 14.99
C PRO A 679 -5.48 -30.96 14.52
N ARG A 680 -5.38 -29.93 15.37
CA ARG A 680 -4.52 -28.74 15.14
C ARG A 680 -3.03 -29.08 15.36
N PHE A 681 -2.58 -30.12 14.67
CA PHE A 681 -1.23 -30.65 14.63
C PHE A 681 -0.50 -30.17 13.36
N LEU A 682 0.79 -29.90 13.47
CA LEU A 682 1.64 -29.45 12.37
C LEU A 682 2.29 -30.64 11.66
N LEU A 683 2.17 -30.71 10.32
CA LEU A 683 2.81 -31.72 9.46
C LEU A 683 2.54 -33.18 9.89
N VAL A 684 1.33 -33.48 10.38
CA VAL A 684 1.00 -34.77 11.02
C VAL A 684 1.27 -36.00 10.15
N ARG A 685 1.08 -35.91 8.83
CA ARG A 685 1.40 -37.00 7.87
C ARG A 685 2.90 -37.24 7.69
N HIS A 686 3.68 -36.17 7.86
CA HIS A 686 5.07 -36.06 7.41
C HIS A 686 6.08 -36.17 8.55
N TRP A 687 5.59 -36.25 9.78
CA TRP A 687 6.38 -36.40 11.01
C TRP A 687 5.92 -37.62 11.82
N SER A 688 6.61 -37.86 12.93
CA SER A 688 6.07 -38.69 14.01
C SER A 688 4.98 -37.93 14.77
N LEU A 689 4.07 -38.66 15.43
CA LEU A 689 3.04 -38.06 16.27
C LEU A 689 3.66 -37.16 17.36
N TYR A 690 4.82 -37.54 17.90
CA TYR A 690 5.54 -36.78 18.91
C TYR A 690 6.14 -35.47 18.36
N GLU A 691 6.88 -35.51 17.24
CA GLU A 691 7.46 -34.31 16.61
C GLU A 691 6.34 -33.33 16.18
N SER A 692 5.27 -33.87 15.58
CA SER A 692 4.10 -33.09 15.19
C SER A 692 3.47 -32.37 16.39
N MET A 693 3.23 -33.06 17.51
CA MET A 693 2.71 -32.44 18.74
C MET A 693 3.70 -31.43 19.37
N LEU A 694 5.01 -31.67 19.26
CA LEU A 694 6.09 -30.85 19.82
C LEU A 694 6.23 -29.49 19.09
N HIS A 695 6.11 -29.47 17.77
CA HIS A 695 6.30 -28.26 16.95
C HIS A 695 5.00 -27.49 16.66
N SER A 696 3.84 -28.03 17.02
CA SER A 696 2.53 -27.41 16.76
C SER A 696 2.32 -26.08 17.51
N PRO A 697 2.06 -24.94 16.82
CA PRO A 697 1.89 -23.64 17.45
C PRO A 697 0.74 -23.54 18.46
N TYR A 698 -0.30 -24.36 18.34
CA TYR A 698 -1.39 -24.42 19.32
C TYR A 698 -0.99 -25.19 20.61
N LEU A 699 -0.26 -26.30 20.48
CA LEU A 699 0.07 -27.20 21.58
C LEU A 699 1.26 -26.72 22.42
N ALA A 700 2.34 -26.30 21.76
CA ALA A 700 3.61 -26.03 22.43
C ALA A 700 3.49 -24.92 23.50
N PRO A 701 2.73 -23.82 23.25
CA PRO A 701 2.24 -22.89 24.27
C PRO A 701 1.47 -23.53 25.43
N ARG A 702 0.32 -24.18 25.17
CA ARG A 702 -0.59 -24.70 26.21
C ARG A 702 0.02 -25.77 27.12
N LEU A 703 1.00 -26.51 26.60
CA LEU A 703 1.76 -27.51 27.36
C LEU A 703 3.12 -27.00 27.88
N HIS A 704 3.54 -25.77 27.55
CA HIS A 704 4.82 -25.16 27.94
C HIS A 704 6.06 -26.00 27.58
N VAL A 705 6.09 -26.54 26.36
CA VAL A 705 7.00 -27.64 25.96
C VAL A 705 8.48 -27.21 25.79
N TRP A 706 8.77 -25.91 25.85
CA TRP A 706 10.12 -25.38 26.06
C TRP A 706 10.69 -25.75 27.45
N THR A 707 9.84 -26.06 28.43
CA THR A 707 10.25 -26.54 29.77
C THR A 707 10.28 -28.06 29.84
N GLU A 708 11.17 -28.63 30.67
CA GLU A 708 11.12 -30.06 30.98
C GLU A 708 9.77 -30.49 31.56
N ASN A 709 9.17 -29.66 32.42
CA ASN A 709 7.89 -29.98 33.06
C ASN A 709 6.75 -30.01 32.04
N GLY A 710 6.82 -29.20 30.98
CA GLY A 710 5.92 -29.25 29.84
C GLY A 710 6.11 -30.50 28.97
N ARG A 711 7.36 -30.90 28.72
CA ARG A 711 7.65 -32.20 28.07
C ARG A 711 7.12 -33.37 28.91
N LYS A 712 7.28 -33.32 30.23
CA LYS A 712 6.69 -34.28 31.19
C LYS A 712 5.15 -34.20 31.20
N ARG A 713 4.50 -33.06 30.95
CA ARG A 713 3.04 -32.95 30.71
C ARG A 713 2.63 -33.65 29.41
N LEU A 714 3.36 -33.43 28.31
CA LEU A 714 3.11 -34.10 27.01
C LEU A 714 3.25 -35.63 27.12
N HIS A 715 4.29 -36.12 27.79
CA HIS A 715 4.45 -37.57 28.05
C HIS A 715 3.33 -38.14 28.92
N LYS A 716 2.85 -37.39 29.93
CA LYS A 716 1.67 -37.78 30.74
C LYS A 716 0.37 -37.80 29.92
N LEU A 717 0.20 -36.91 28.95
CA LEU A 717 -0.93 -36.93 28.01
C LEU A 717 -0.89 -38.19 27.14
N LEU A 718 0.25 -38.48 26.49
CA LEU A 718 0.45 -39.69 25.67
C LEU A 718 0.22 -40.97 26.49
N ALA A 719 0.72 -41.02 27.73
CA ALA A 719 0.51 -42.14 28.64
C ALA A 719 -0.97 -42.31 29.06
N LYS A 720 -1.69 -41.22 29.38
CA LYS A 720 -3.16 -41.29 29.63
C LYS A 720 -3.95 -41.73 28.40
N MET A 721 -3.50 -41.36 27.20
CA MET A 721 -4.08 -41.84 25.96
C MET A 721 -3.73 -43.30 25.64
N GLY A 722 -2.84 -43.97 26.41
CA GLY A 722 -2.43 -45.35 26.14
C GLY A 722 -1.68 -45.52 24.82
N ILE A 723 -0.79 -44.57 24.50
CA ILE A 723 0.11 -44.62 23.35
C ILE A 723 1.55 -44.71 23.88
N SER A 724 2.32 -45.71 23.44
CA SER A 724 3.70 -45.87 23.90
C SER A 724 4.65 -44.84 23.25
N LEU A 725 5.73 -44.50 23.96
CA LEU A 725 6.72 -43.53 23.48
C LEU A 725 7.44 -44.00 22.20
N THR A 726 7.59 -45.31 22.01
CA THR A 726 8.13 -45.91 20.77
C THR A 726 7.16 -45.72 19.60
N GLN A 727 5.86 -45.96 19.81
CA GLN A 727 4.83 -45.79 18.77
C GLN A 727 4.60 -44.31 18.39
N CYS A 728 4.63 -43.37 19.34
CA CYS A 728 4.47 -41.95 18.98
C CYS A 728 5.71 -41.35 18.28
N ASN A 729 6.88 -42.01 18.38
CA ASN A 729 8.11 -41.62 17.68
C ASN A 729 8.22 -42.25 16.27
N GLN A 730 7.35 -43.20 15.90
CA GLN A 730 7.21 -43.66 14.52
C GLN A 730 6.52 -42.58 13.68
N TYR A 731 6.89 -42.46 12.40
CA TYR A 731 6.16 -41.64 11.43
C TYR A 731 4.69 -42.04 11.39
N TYR A 732 3.78 -41.06 11.33
CA TYR A 732 2.34 -41.31 11.40
C TYR A 732 1.87 -42.27 10.30
N THR A 733 2.40 -42.17 9.09
CA THR A 733 2.16 -43.12 7.99
C THR A 733 2.35 -44.58 8.41
N HIS A 734 3.44 -44.89 9.11
CA HIS A 734 3.81 -46.24 9.54
C HIS A 734 3.27 -46.65 10.92
N MET A 735 2.63 -45.73 11.65
CA MET A 735 1.98 -46.01 12.94
C MET A 735 0.80 -47.00 12.76
N ASP A 736 0.60 -47.85 13.76
CA ASP A 736 -0.46 -48.87 13.79
C ASP A 736 -1.87 -48.31 13.50
N MET A 737 -2.62 -49.03 12.65
CA MET A 737 -3.98 -48.67 12.25
C MET A 737 -4.99 -48.75 13.39
N GLU A 738 -4.80 -49.61 14.39
CA GLU A 738 -5.71 -49.60 15.55
C GLU A 738 -5.53 -48.31 16.37
N LEU A 739 -4.29 -47.88 16.61
CA LEU A 739 -4.02 -46.61 17.28
C LEU A 739 -4.56 -45.41 16.48
N LYS A 740 -4.44 -45.41 15.15
CA LYS A 740 -5.02 -44.35 14.29
C LYS A 740 -6.54 -44.21 14.44
N ARG A 741 -7.28 -45.33 14.47
CA ARG A 741 -8.75 -45.35 14.65
C ARG A 741 -9.20 -44.83 16.02
N VAL A 742 -8.42 -45.09 17.07
CA VAL A 742 -8.79 -44.68 18.43
C VAL A 742 -8.13 -43.35 18.83
N LEU A 743 -7.27 -42.75 17.98
CA LEU A 743 -6.60 -41.48 18.27
C LEU A 743 -7.58 -40.31 18.43
N ARG A 744 -8.58 -40.16 17.54
CA ARG A 744 -9.55 -39.06 17.62
C ARG A 744 -10.35 -39.10 18.92
N SER A 745 -10.92 -40.26 19.27
CA SER A 745 -11.73 -40.43 20.48
C SER A 745 -10.89 -40.36 21.77
N ARG A 746 -9.62 -40.81 21.74
CA ARG A 746 -8.65 -40.56 22.83
C ARG A 746 -8.38 -39.06 22.99
N LEU A 747 -8.11 -38.33 21.91
CA LEU A 747 -7.85 -36.88 21.98
C LEU A 747 -9.08 -36.12 22.50
N LEU A 748 -10.28 -36.35 21.96
CA LEU A 748 -11.52 -35.72 22.45
C LEU A 748 -11.77 -35.99 23.95
N LYS A 749 -11.50 -37.22 24.42
CA LYS A 749 -11.64 -37.60 25.84
C LYS A 749 -10.57 -36.99 26.75
N TYR A 750 -9.32 -36.87 26.30
CA TYR A 750 -8.18 -36.54 27.16
C TYR A 750 -7.67 -35.11 27.02
N ALA A 751 -7.92 -34.41 25.91
CA ALA A 751 -7.44 -33.04 25.66
C ALA A 751 -7.99 -31.98 26.65
N PRO A 752 -9.29 -31.95 26.99
CA PRO A 752 -9.82 -30.96 27.95
C PRO A 752 -9.16 -31.02 29.33
N MET A 753 -8.78 -32.22 29.80
CA MET A 753 -8.06 -32.41 31.07
C MET A 753 -6.65 -31.79 31.11
N TYR A 754 -6.15 -31.24 30.00
CA TYR A 754 -4.87 -30.53 29.92
C TYR A 754 -5.01 -29.08 29.44
N GLY A 755 -6.24 -28.55 29.29
CA GLY A 755 -6.51 -27.22 28.75
C GLY A 755 -6.30 -27.11 27.23
N LEU A 756 -6.60 -28.20 26.51
CA LEU A 756 -6.43 -28.32 25.05
C LEU A 756 -7.78 -28.34 24.33
N ASP A 757 -8.69 -27.49 24.77
CA ASP A 757 -10.04 -27.36 24.24
C ASP A 757 -10.03 -26.80 22.81
N GLY A 758 -10.69 -27.51 21.88
CA GLY A 758 -10.61 -27.19 20.45
C GLY A 758 -9.36 -27.71 19.73
N LEU A 759 -8.60 -28.64 20.32
CA LEU A 759 -7.49 -29.32 19.64
C LEU A 759 -7.96 -30.20 18.46
N VAL A 760 -9.18 -30.74 18.53
CA VAL A 760 -9.80 -31.63 17.54
C VAL A 760 -11.20 -31.08 17.23
N PRO A 761 -11.66 -31.10 15.96
CA PRO A 761 -13.03 -30.73 15.61
C PRO A 761 -14.06 -31.58 16.38
N SER A 762 -15.11 -30.93 16.89
CA SER A 762 -16.15 -31.57 17.70
C SER A 762 -16.95 -32.62 16.90
N GLU A 763 -17.71 -33.44 17.62
CA GLU A 763 -18.68 -34.36 17.02
C GLU A 763 -20.03 -33.63 16.87
N GLY A 764 -20.23 -33.00 15.71
CA GLY A 764 -21.43 -32.19 15.41
C GLY A 764 -22.70 -33.03 15.27
N SER A 765 -23.79 -32.58 15.92
CA SER A 765 -25.06 -33.30 16.00
C SER A 765 -25.97 -33.09 14.78
N GLY A 766 -25.55 -33.57 13.60
CA GLY A 766 -26.39 -33.59 12.41
C GLY A 766 -25.59 -33.61 11.09
N SER A 767 -26.17 -34.20 10.04
CA SER A 767 -25.47 -34.51 8.77
C SER A 767 -24.68 -33.34 8.16
N ALA A 768 -25.20 -32.11 8.23
CA ALA A 768 -24.55 -30.91 7.70
C ALA A 768 -23.54 -30.27 8.68
N SER A 769 -23.82 -30.21 9.99
CA SER A 769 -22.89 -29.59 10.96
C SER A 769 -21.84 -30.56 11.52
N ALA A 770 -21.94 -31.87 11.26
CA ALA A 770 -20.98 -32.88 11.68
C ALA A 770 -19.55 -32.66 11.13
N ARG A 771 -19.41 -31.88 10.03
CA ARG A 771 -18.15 -31.56 9.38
C ARG A 771 -17.62 -30.13 9.68
N GLU A 772 -18.21 -29.43 10.63
CA GLU A 772 -17.70 -28.14 11.11
C GLU A 772 -16.27 -28.28 11.66
N GLY A 773 -15.37 -27.38 11.26
CA GLY A 773 -13.97 -27.40 11.67
C GLY A 773 -13.10 -28.49 11.02
N TRP A 774 -13.65 -29.35 10.16
CA TRP A 774 -12.84 -30.29 9.38
C TRP A 774 -12.02 -29.52 8.34
N GLY A 775 -10.77 -29.97 8.14
CA GLY A 775 -9.85 -29.45 7.14
C GLY A 775 -9.97 -30.15 5.78
N PHE A 776 -9.16 -29.70 4.81
CA PHE A 776 -9.20 -30.17 3.43
C PHE A 776 -7.95 -30.96 3.07
N VAL A 777 -8.13 -32.07 2.35
CA VAL A 777 -7.07 -32.98 1.89
C VAL A 777 -7.24 -33.28 0.42
N ARG A 778 -6.14 -33.31 -0.33
CA ARG A 778 -6.12 -33.77 -1.72
C ARG A 778 -5.14 -34.92 -1.90
N CYS A 779 -5.49 -35.82 -2.81
CA CYS A 779 -4.61 -36.88 -3.28
C CYS A 779 -4.18 -36.63 -4.73
N TRP A 780 -3.06 -37.24 -5.12
CA TRP A 780 -2.55 -37.28 -6.49
C TRP A 780 -2.26 -38.74 -6.85
N GLY A 781 -3.30 -39.58 -6.75
CA GLY A 781 -3.16 -41.03 -6.73
C GLY A 781 -2.16 -41.49 -5.66
N TRP A 782 -1.43 -42.57 -5.92
CA TRP A 782 -0.44 -43.11 -4.98
C TRP A 782 0.82 -42.23 -4.81
N LYS A 783 0.97 -41.10 -5.54
CA LYS A 783 2.16 -40.23 -5.41
C LYS A 783 2.18 -39.48 -4.08
N ALA A 784 1.07 -38.83 -3.72
CA ALA A 784 0.99 -37.92 -2.58
C ALA A 784 -0.43 -37.80 -2.02
N CYS A 785 -0.51 -37.50 -0.72
CA CYS A 785 -1.72 -37.17 0.02
C CYS A 785 -1.35 -36.07 1.01
N LEU A 786 -1.84 -34.84 0.79
CA LEU A 786 -1.45 -33.64 1.53
C LEU A 786 -2.69 -32.90 2.03
N SER A 787 -2.67 -32.34 3.24
CA SER A 787 -3.67 -31.33 3.62
C SER A 787 -3.31 -29.96 3.05
N ALA A 788 -4.31 -29.08 2.94
CA ALA A 788 -4.09 -27.69 2.57
C ALA A 788 -3.14 -26.96 3.54
N THR A 789 -3.19 -27.35 4.82
CA THR A 789 -2.27 -26.88 5.87
C THR A 789 -0.84 -27.37 5.63
N ASP A 790 -0.66 -28.66 5.27
CA ASP A 790 0.65 -29.22 4.95
C ASP A 790 1.28 -28.47 3.76
N VAL A 791 0.52 -28.22 2.69
CA VAL A 791 0.97 -27.47 1.51
C VAL A 791 1.31 -26.01 1.86
N GLY A 792 0.45 -25.30 2.59
CA GLY A 792 0.71 -23.91 3.00
C GLY A 792 1.98 -23.76 3.85
N VAL A 793 2.26 -24.74 4.71
CA VAL A 793 3.49 -24.81 5.51
C VAL A 793 4.72 -25.07 4.63
N ILE A 794 4.64 -25.99 3.66
CA ILE A 794 5.74 -26.30 2.73
C ILE A 794 6.06 -25.08 1.85
N VAL A 795 5.06 -24.53 1.16
CA VAL A 795 5.21 -23.36 0.27
C VAL A 795 5.75 -22.15 1.02
N GLY A 796 5.24 -21.88 2.23
CA GLY A 796 5.77 -20.81 3.09
C GLY A 796 7.25 -21.01 3.45
N ALA A 797 7.70 -22.26 3.66
CA ALA A 797 9.12 -22.54 3.92
C ALA A 797 10.00 -22.43 2.66
N MET A 798 9.47 -22.73 1.46
CA MET A 798 10.20 -22.51 0.21
C MET A 798 10.51 -21.03 -0.02
N LEU A 799 9.56 -20.14 0.28
CA LEU A 799 9.75 -18.69 0.19
C LEU A 799 10.74 -18.16 1.24
N GLU A 800 10.63 -18.62 2.49
CA GLU A 800 11.40 -18.08 3.62
C GLU A 800 12.82 -18.65 3.75
N VAL A 801 12.98 -19.97 3.57
CA VAL A 801 14.28 -20.66 3.66
C VAL A 801 15.01 -20.62 2.32
N GLY A 802 14.27 -20.92 1.24
CA GLY A 802 14.83 -21.12 -0.10
C GLY A 802 15.60 -22.43 -0.28
N PRO A 803 15.92 -22.80 -1.54
CA PRO A 803 16.80 -23.92 -1.82
C PRO A 803 18.27 -23.54 -1.58
N HIS A 804 18.98 -24.46 -0.91
CA HIS A 804 20.44 -24.58 -0.83
C HIS A 804 21.23 -23.67 0.16
N GLU A 805 21.65 -24.28 1.28
CA GLU A 805 23.07 -24.38 1.72
C GLU A 805 23.20 -25.26 2.97
N THR A 806 22.30 -25.09 3.94
CA THR A 806 22.37 -25.71 5.29
C THR A 806 22.33 -27.23 5.30
N LEU A 807 21.77 -27.87 4.27
CA LEU A 807 21.68 -29.34 4.15
C LEU A 807 23.06 -30.03 4.13
N ALA A 808 24.12 -29.38 3.63
CA ALA A 808 25.47 -29.94 3.65
C ALA A 808 26.04 -30.15 5.08
N SER A 809 25.52 -29.43 6.08
CA SER A 809 25.91 -29.60 7.48
C SER A 809 25.23 -30.80 8.17
N TRP A 810 24.19 -31.37 7.59
CA TRP A 810 23.44 -32.49 8.18
C TRP A 810 24.15 -33.84 7.98
N ASP A 811 24.66 -34.11 6.77
CA ASP A 811 25.12 -35.44 6.35
C ASP A 811 26.66 -35.61 6.29
N SER A 812 27.36 -34.99 7.24
CA SER A 812 28.84 -35.01 7.35
C SER A 812 29.42 -36.36 7.80
N LYS A 813 28.94 -37.48 7.24
CA LYS A 813 29.44 -38.85 7.45
C LYS A 813 29.72 -39.65 6.17
N ARG A 814 29.52 -39.09 4.97
CA ARG A 814 29.92 -39.76 3.71
C ARG A 814 30.59 -38.82 2.72
N LEU A 815 31.78 -39.26 2.28
CA LEU A 815 32.61 -38.76 1.17
C LEU A 815 33.37 -37.43 1.40
N PRO A 816 34.51 -37.20 0.71
CA PRO A 816 35.42 -36.07 0.98
C PRO A 816 35.17 -34.88 0.06
N ARG A 817 35.45 -33.66 0.55
CA ARG A 817 35.45 -32.43 -0.26
C ARG A 817 36.75 -32.30 -1.08
N THR A 818 36.61 -32.00 -2.36
CA THR A 818 37.60 -31.21 -3.11
C THR A 818 37.30 -29.72 -2.90
N ARG A 819 38.33 -28.91 -2.63
CA ARG A 819 38.23 -27.43 -2.60
C ARG A 819 38.65 -26.90 -3.96
N ASP A 820 37.85 -26.00 -4.51
CA ASP A 820 38.34 -24.86 -5.27
C ASP A 820 37.66 -23.62 -4.67
N GLU A 821 38.44 -22.59 -4.39
CA GLU A 821 37.99 -21.37 -3.70
C GLU A 821 38.30 -20.17 -4.59
N THR A 822 37.27 -19.54 -5.14
CA THR A 822 37.38 -18.25 -5.84
C THR A 822 36.62 -17.20 -5.05
N GLU A 823 37.38 -16.38 -4.31
CA GLU A 823 36.86 -15.25 -3.54
C GLU A 823 36.27 -14.19 -4.48
N ASN A 824 35.04 -13.73 -4.21
CA ASN A 824 34.46 -12.58 -4.90
C ASN A 824 33.57 -11.77 -3.93
N SER A 825 34.20 -11.08 -2.99
CA SER A 825 33.53 -10.29 -1.96
C SER A 825 33.17 -8.88 -2.44
N GLY A 826 31.91 -8.64 -2.78
CA GLY A 826 31.42 -7.29 -3.09
C GLY A 826 29.91 -7.21 -3.31
N ILE A 827 29.30 -6.13 -2.79
CA ILE A 827 27.88 -5.72 -2.99
C ILE A 827 26.85 -6.72 -2.42
N ILE A 828 26.48 -6.52 -1.14
CA ILE A 828 25.51 -7.35 -0.41
C ILE A 828 24.06 -6.80 -0.51
N GLY A 829 23.86 -5.55 -0.94
CA GLY A 829 22.52 -4.96 -1.06
C GLY A 829 21.65 -5.57 -2.17
N GLU A 830 22.25 -6.06 -3.27
CA GLU A 830 21.51 -6.65 -4.40
C GLU A 830 21.22 -8.16 -4.21
N SER A 831 21.88 -8.85 -3.27
CA SER A 831 21.77 -10.31 -3.14
C SER A 831 20.41 -10.79 -2.63
N ASP A 832 19.72 -10.02 -1.78
CA ASP A 832 18.46 -10.45 -1.18
C ASP A 832 17.37 -10.63 -2.25
N LEU A 833 17.12 -9.63 -3.10
CA LEU A 833 16.11 -9.71 -4.16
C LEU A 833 16.47 -10.75 -5.22
N ALA A 834 17.76 -10.86 -5.56
CA ALA A 834 18.28 -11.90 -6.45
C ALA A 834 18.09 -13.31 -5.87
N SER A 835 18.07 -13.47 -4.54
CA SER A 835 17.78 -14.75 -3.87
C SER A 835 16.27 -15.03 -3.73
N LEU A 836 15.42 -13.99 -3.65
CA LEU A 836 13.98 -14.12 -3.41
C LEU A 836 13.20 -14.49 -4.67
N LEU A 837 13.55 -13.93 -5.83
CA LEU A 837 12.84 -14.22 -7.10
C LEU A 837 12.91 -15.71 -7.50
N PRO A 838 14.06 -16.42 -7.42
CA PRO A 838 14.11 -17.87 -7.66
C PRO A 838 13.27 -18.69 -6.67
N ARG A 839 13.15 -18.24 -5.41
CA ARG A 839 12.29 -18.91 -4.41
C ARG A 839 10.81 -18.76 -4.74
N PHE A 840 10.40 -17.57 -5.20
CA PHE A 840 9.03 -17.34 -5.66
C PHE A 840 8.67 -18.29 -6.82
N TRP A 841 9.51 -18.38 -7.85
CA TRP A 841 9.25 -19.27 -8.98
C TRP A 841 9.29 -20.76 -8.57
N SER A 842 10.24 -21.17 -7.71
CA SER A 842 10.26 -22.53 -7.15
C SER A 842 8.96 -22.88 -6.40
N ALA A 843 8.42 -21.94 -5.62
CA ALA A 843 7.18 -22.10 -4.88
C ALA A 843 5.92 -22.05 -5.78
N TYR A 844 5.97 -21.28 -6.86
CA TYR A 844 4.94 -21.22 -7.89
C TYR A 844 4.86 -22.53 -8.68
N ASP A 845 6.00 -23.06 -9.13
CA ASP A 845 6.09 -24.33 -9.86
C ASP A 845 5.65 -25.52 -8.98
N ALA A 846 5.95 -25.48 -7.68
CA ALA A 846 5.46 -26.45 -6.69
C ALA A 846 3.93 -26.38 -6.44
N LEU A 847 3.25 -25.31 -6.86
CA LEU A 847 1.78 -25.19 -6.86
C LEU A 847 1.17 -25.35 -8.27
N SER A 848 1.99 -25.46 -9.31
CA SER A 848 1.54 -25.58 -10.69
C SER A 848 0.75 -26.88 -10.93
N LEU A 849 -0.20 -26.85 -11.86
CA LEU A 849 -1.13 -27.95 -12.14
C LEU A 849 -0.50 -29.10 -12.96
N THR A 850 0.83 -29.25 -12.88
CA THR A 850 1.59 -30.31 -13.56
C THR A 850 1.50 -31.63 -12.79
N SER A 851 1.89 -32.74 -13.42
CA SER A 851 1.91 -34.04 -12.74
C SER A 851 3.05 -34.18 -11.71
N GLU A 852 3.93 -33.19 -11.60
CA GLU A 852 5.21 -33.23 -10.86
C GLU A 852 5.21 -32.34 -9.60
N SER A 853 4.34 -31.34 -9.51
CA SER A 853 4.19 -30.47 -8.32
C SER A 853 4.03 -31.22 -6.98
N PRO A 854 3.26 -32.32 -6.83
CA PRO A 854 3.24 -33.08 -5.57
C PRO A 854 4.60 -33.71 -5.20
N THR A 855 5.47 -33.97 -6.18
CA THR A 855 6.85 -34.43 -5.92
C THR A 855 7.71 -33.28 -5.38
N ILE A 856 7.66 -32.11 -6.03
CA ILE A 856 8.43 -30.91 -5.63
C ILE A 856 8.07 -30.47 -4.20
N LEU A 857 6.78 -30.55 -3.82
CA LEU A 857 6.32 -30.30 -2.45
C LEU A 857 6.88 -31.31 -1.44
N LEU A 858 6.95 -32.60 -1.80
CA LEU A 858 7.53 -33.65 -0.95
C LEU A 858 9.06 -33.55 -0.84
N GLU A 859 9.76 -33.10 -1.87
CA GLU A 859 11.19 -32.82 -1.86
C GLU A 859 11.52 -31.57 -1.03
N SER A 860 10.62 -30.57 -1.03
CA SER A 860 10.76 -29.33 -0.24
C SER A 860 10.37 -29.47 1.23
N LEU A 861 9.67 -30.54 1.59
CA LEU A 861 9.24 -30.85 2.97
C LEU A 861 10.32 -30.71 4.06
N PRO A 862 11.59 -31.12 3.87
CA PRO A 862 12.64 -30.96 4.89
C PRO A 862 12.92 -29.49 5.25
N LEU A 863 12.71 -28.54 4.33
CA LEU A 863 12.86 -27.10 4.60
C LEU A 863 11.83 -26.62 5.63
N ALA A 864 10.57 -27.06 5.49
CA ALA A 864 9.53 -26.76 6.46
C ALA A 864 9.79 -27.41 7.83
N GLN A 865 10.28 -28.66 7.84
CA GLN A 865 10.68 -29.33 9.08
C GLN A 865 11.85 -28.61 9.76
N HIS A 866 12.81 -28.08 8.99
CA HIS A 866 13.92 -27.28 9.50
C HIS A 866 13.44 -25.95 10.10
N LEU A 867 12.63 -25.18 9.36
CA LEU A 867 12.05 -23.91 9.81
C LEU A 867 11.30 -24.05 11.16
N HIS A 868 10.41 -25.04 11.28
CA HIS A 868 9.64 -25.23 12.51
C HIS A 868 10.47 -25.81 13.68
N ARG A 869 11.62 -26.47 13.39
CA ARG A 869 12.62 -26.81 14.40
C ARG A 869 13.42 -25.60 14.86
N ALA A 870 13.82 -24.71 13.96
CA ALA A 870 14.47 -23.43 14.28
C ALA A 870 13.56 -22.52 15.12
N ILE A 871 12.27 -22.39 14.75
CA ILE A 871 11.27 -21.61 15.52
C ILE A 871 11.18 -22.13 16.97
N LEU A 872 11.05 -23.44 17.18
CA LEU A 872 10.99 -24.00 18.53
C LEU A 872 12.31 -23.82 19.29
N ARG A 873 13.47 -23.96 18.62
CA ARG A 873 14.80 -23.78 19.22
C ARG A 873 15.02 -22.35 19.69
N THR A 874 14.79 -21.36 18.83
CA THR A 874 14.96 -19.94 19.14
C THR A 874 13.90 -19.43 20.12
N GLY A 875 12.63 -19.83 19.95
CA GLY A 875 11.57 -19.51 20.92
C GLY A 875 11.83 -20.09 22.32
N THR A 876 12.35 -21.31 22.41
CA THR A 876 12.82 -21.92 23.68
C THR A 876 13.96 -21.13 24.31
N SER A 877 14.94 -20.69 23.51
CA SER A 877 16.06 -19.84 23.98
C SER A 877 15.54 -18.52 24.57
N LEU A 878 14.72 -17.77 23.84
CA LEU A 878 14.19 -16.47 24.28
C LEU A 878 13.35 -16.56 25.57
N LEU A 879 12.48 -17.58 25.66
CA LEU A 879 11.64 -17.82 26.83
C LEU A 879 12.46 -18.28 28.05
N SER A 880 13.36 -19.24 27.88
CA SER A 880 14.17 -19.76 29.00
C SER A 880 15.19 -18.75 29.53
N LYS A 881 15.84 -17.97 28.65
CA LYS A 881 16.73 -16.86 29.02
C LYS A 881 15.99 -15.62 29.54
N HIS A 882 14.65 -15.63 29.57
CA HIS A 882 13.81 -14.48 29.96
C HIS A 882 14.16 -13.19 29.20
N GLN A 883 14.49 -13.30 27.90
CA GLN A 883 14.93 -12.18 27.06
C GLN A 883 13.77 -11.28 26.58
N ILE A 884 12.52 -11.68 26.84
CA ILE A 884 11.31 -10.91 26.52
C ILE A 884 11.11 -9.81 27.57
N ARG A 885 11.27 -8.55 27.19
CA ARG A 885 11.09 -7.37 28.04
C ARG A 885 9.70 -6.76 27.86
N HIS A 886 9.15 -6.16 28.91
CA HIS A 886 7.88 -5.43 28.87
C HIS A 886 8.16 -3.92 28.91
N LEU A 887 7.89 -3.22 27.80
CA LEU A 887 7.91 -1.76 27.72
C LEU A 887 6.49 -1.21 27.99
N ARG A 888 6.33 0.11 28.01
CA ARG A 888 5.06 0.76 28.41
C ARG A 888 3.85 0.36 27.55
N ALA A 889 4.04 0.22 26.23
CA ALA A 889 2.96 -0.05 25.27
C ALA A 889 2.98 -1.48 24.67
N PHE A 890 4.13 -2.17 24.68
CA PHE A 890 4.32 -3.48 24.06
C PHE A 890 5.42 -4.30 24.76
N ARG A 891 5.44 -5.62 24.50
CA ARG A 891 6.58 -6.48 24.82
C ARG A 891 7.56 -6.53 23.66
N ILE A 892 8.84 -6.73 23.95
CA ILE A 892 9.89 -6.85 22.94
C ILE A 892 10.84 -8.01 23.23
N ALA A 893 11.26 -8.70 22.17
CA ALA A 893 12.39 -9.61 22.18
C ALA A 893 13.31 -9.32 20.98
N VAL A 894 14.60 -9.64 21.11
CA VAL A 894 15.61 -9.45 20.06
C VAL A 894 16.41 -10.74 19.89
N VAL A 895 16.40 -11.28 18.68
CA VAL A 895 17.18 -12.46 18.27
C VAL A 895 18.57 -11.97 17.84
N LYS A 896 19.54 -12.07 18.77
CA LYS A 896 20.95 -11.71 18.52
C LYS A 896 21.84 -12.94 18.37
N ASP A 897 21.78 -13.87 19.32
CA ASP A 897 22.68 -15.03 19.38
C ASP A 897 21.93 -16.35 19.13
N GLY A 898 22.41 -17.14 18.16
CA GLY A 898 21.94 -18.50 17.92
C GLY A 898 22.37 -19.08 16.56
N PRO A 899 22.25 -20.41 16.37
CA PRO A 899 22.59 -21.06 15.10
C PRO A 899 21.60 -20.77 13.96
N ASP A 900 20.44 -20.17 14.27
CA ASP A 900 19.36 -19.88 13.31
C ASP A 900 19.20 -18.37 13.03
N VAL A 901 20.10 -17.49 13.49
CA VAL A 901 19.91 -16.03 13.39
C VAL A 901 19.71 -15.58 11.93
N LYS A 902 20.53 -16.11 10.99
CA LYS A 902 20.40 -15.84 9.54
C LYS A 902 19.12 -16.37 8.89
N LEU A 903 18.32 -17.19 9.56
CA LEU A 903 16.98 -17.58 9.09
C LEU A 903 15.92 -16.54 9.48
N PHE A 904 16.14 -15.81 10.58
CA PHE A 904 15.22 -14.84 11.14
C PHE A 904 15.50 -13.39 10.69
N THR A 905 16.37 -13.21 9.69
CA THR A 905 16.43 -11.98 8.89
C THR A 905 15.26 -11.91 7.90
N ASN A 906 14.78 -13.05 7.38
CA ASN A 906 13.61 -13.07 6.50
C ASN A 906 12.33 -12.68 7.28
N PRO A 907 11.57 -11.65 6.86
CA PRO A 907 10.37 -11.20 7.56
C PRO A 907 9.31 -12.29 7.79
N GLY A 908 9.12 -13.22 6.86
CA GLY A 908 8.11 -14.28 7.00
C GLY A 908 8.45 -15.27 8.12
N ALA A 909 9.71 -15.71 8.17
CA ALA A 909 10.21 -16.59 9.23
C ALA A 909 10.18 -15.87 10.60
N LEU A 910 10.53 -14.59 10.63
CA LEU A 910 10.49 -13.75 11.84
C LEU A 910 9.05 -13.54 12.33
N THR A 911 8.08 -13.30 11.43
CA THR A 911 6.65 -13.24 11.76
C THR A 911 6.13 -14.57 12.33
N LYS A 912 6.48 -15.72 11.76
CA LYS A 912 6.10 -17.04 12.32
C LYS A 912 6.67 -17.27 13.72
N LEU A 913 7.91 -16.85 13.97
CA LEU A 913 8.51 -16.90 15.30
C LEU A 913 7.79 -15.95 16.28
N ALA A 914 7.46 -14.73 15.85
CA ALA A 914 6.72 -13.75 16.66
C ALA A 914 5.33 -14.27 17.06
N LEU A 915 4.57 -14.84 16.12
CA LEU A 915 3.26 -15.44 16.38
C LEU A 915 3.33 -16.60 17.39
N TRP A 916 4.34 -17.47 17.27
CA TRP A 916 4.55 -18.58 18.22
C TRP A 916 4.89 -18.08 19.63
N ILE A 917 5.75 -17.05 19.74
CA ILE A 917 6.11 -16.42 21.02
C ILE A 917 4.91 -15.68 21.63
N ALA A 918 4.13 -14.97 20.82
CA ALA A 918 2.94 -14.25 21.29
C ALA A 918 1.88 -15.20 21.86
N GLU A 919 1.69 -16.39 21.28
CA GLU A 919 0.75 -17.40 21.82
C GLU A 919 1.29 -18.00 23.14
N ALA A 920 2.61 -18.19 23.25
CA ALA A 920 3.25 -18.59 24.52
C ALA A 920 3.09 -17.52 25.62
N ILE A 921 3.23 -16.23 25.30
CA ILE A 921 2.99 -15.12 26.23
C ILE A 921 1.51 -15.09 26.65
N ARG A 922 0.58 -15.11 25.68
CA ARG A 922 -0.88 -15.02 25.91
C ARG A 922 -1.38 -16.15 26.82
N VAL A 923 -0.86 -17.37 26.65
CA VAL A 923 -1.14 -18.51 27.55
C VAL A 923 -0.59 -18.26 28.96
N GLN A 924 0.65 -17.78 29.10
CA GLN A 924 1.23 -17.49 30.42
C GLN A 924 0.48 -16.39 31.18
N GLU A 925 0.04 -15.32 30.51
CA GLU A 925 -0.79 -14.27 31.13
C GLU A 925 -2.13 -14.82 31.63
N LYS A 926 -2.78 -15.66 30.81
CA LYS A 926 -4.06 -16.31 31.16
C LYS A 926 -3.93 -17.26 32.35
N GLU A 927 -2.83 -18.01 32.46
CA GLU A 927 -2.55 -18.86 33.63
C GLU A 927 -2.21 -18.07 34.90
N ARG A 928 -1.61 -16.88 34.78
CA ARG A 928 -1.33 -15.99 35.93
C ARG A 928 -2.53 -15.19 36.40
N GLY A 929 -3.53 -14.99 35.54
CA GLY A 929 -4.67 -14.10 35.79
C GLY A 929 -4.36 -12.61 35.54
N ASP A 930 -3.21 -12.30 34.94
CA ASP A 930 -2.74 -10.94 34.67
C ASP A 930 -3.52 -10.28 33.50
N SER A 931 -4.77 -9.87 33.74
CA SER A 931 -5.53 -9.10 32.75
C SER A 931 -5.02 -7.66 32.68
N VAL A 932 -4.11 -7.38 31.74
CA VAL A 932 -3.53 -6.04 31.54
C VAL A 932 -4.64 -5.01 31.23
N LYS A 933 -4.68 -3.93 32.00
CA LYS A 933 -5.56 -2.78 31.76
C LYS A 933 -4.90 -1.82 30.78
N ILE A 934 -5.41 -1.75 29.56
CA ILE A 934 -5.02 -0.72 28.59
C ILE A 934 -6.11 0.36 28.63
N GLY A 935 -5.83 1.44 29.35
CA GLY A 935 -6.80 2.50 29.64
C GLY A 935 -8.01 2.00 30.46
N ARG A 936 -9.22 2.43 30.08
CA ARG A 936 -10.48 1.99 30.71
C ARG A 936 -10.94 0.58 30.32
N LYS A 937 -10.25 -0.12 29.40
CA LYS A 937 -10.62 -1.46 28.90
C LYS A 937 -9.64 -2.53 29.42
N ARG A 938 -10.13 -3.77 29.62
CA ARG A 938 -9.26 -4.95 29.77
C ARG A 938 -8.90 -5.45 28.37
N ALA A 939 -7.61 -5.56 28.06
CA ALA A 939 -7.11 -6.15 26.82
C ALA A 939 -6.54 -7.56 27.11
N ALA A 940 -6.56 -8.46 26.12
CA ALA A 940 -6.22 -9.87 26.29
C ALA A 940 -4.90 -10.22 25.59
N GLY A 941 -3.83 -9.59 26.06
CA GLY A 941 -2.46 -9.74 25.55
C GLY A 941 -1.85 -8.39 25.17
N THR A 942 -0.55 -8.22 25.42
CA THR A 942 0.19 -7.06 24.90
C THR A 942 0.58 -7.29 23.44
N PRO A 943 0.74 -6.23 22.62
CA PRO A 943 1.47 -6.30 21.37
C PRO A 943 2.91 -6.82 21.60
N LEU A 944 3.47 -7.47 20.58
CA LEU A 944 4.84 -8.02 20.62
C LEU A 944 5.62 -7.51 19.40
N VAL A 945 6.72 -6.81 19.69
CA VAL A 945 7.78 -6.49 18.72
C VAL A 945 8.85 -7.58 18.79
N LEU A 946 9.25 -8.11 17.64
CA LEU A 946 10.36 -9.04 17.53
C LEU A 946 11.36 -8.50 16.51
N ALA A 947 12.63 -8.42 16.89
CA ALA A 947 13.72 -7.96 16.01
C ALA A 947 14.74 -9.09 15.77
N GLY A 948 15.06 -9.38 14.51
CA GLY A 948 16.15 -10.26 14.10
C GLY A 948 17.38 -9.45 13.71
N LEU A 949 18.57 -9.80 14.23
CA LEU A 949 19.84 -9.21 13.83
C LEU A 949 20.31 -9.77 12.49
N ASP A 950 20.64 -8.89 11.55
CA ASP A 950 21.46 -9.20 10.39
C ASP A 950 22.88 -8.68 10.65
N GLU A 951 23.85 -9.60 10.77
CA GLU A 951 25.26 -9.26 10.96
C GLU A 951 25.99 -8.94 9.64
N ASP A 952 25.47 -9.40 8.50
CA ASP A 952 26.09 -9.17 7.19
C ASP A 952 25.68 -7.78 6.62
N ARG A 953 24.42 -7.38 6.86
CA ARG A 953 23.85 -6.07 6.49
C ARG A 953 23.90 -5.03 7.62
N ASP A 954 24.37 -5.40 8.81
CA ASP A 954 24.56 -4.52 9.99
C ASP A 954 23.29 -3.78 10.46
N LEU A 955 22.16 -4.49 10.46
CA LEU A 955 20.82 -3.95 10.72
C LEU A 955 19.95 -4.92 11.53
N TYR A 956 18.77 -4.46 11.96
CA TYR A 956 17.72 -5.31 12.49
C TYR A 956 16.49 -5.28 11.58
N VAL A 957 15.97 -6.46 11.25
CA VAL A 957 14.62 -6.60 10.70
C VAL A 957 13.65 -6.68 11.87
N VAL A 958 12.67 -5.77 11.93
CA VAL A 958 11.76 -5.60 13.07
C VAL A 958 10.33 -5.85 12.63
N VAL A 959 9.62 -6.71 13.36
CA VAL A 959 8.22 -7.09 13.11
C VAL A 959 7.36 -6.70 14.30
N GLY A 960 6.33 -5.88 14.07
CA GLY A 960 5.32 -5.48 15.06
C GLY A 960 4.05 -6.30 14.95
N THR A 961 3.91 -7.35 15.76
CA THR A 961 2.68 -8.15 15.80
C THR A 961 1.61 -7.50 16.69
N GLY A 962 0.42 -7.30 16.12
CA GLY A 962 -0.74 -6.73 16.79
C GLY A 962 -1.15 -7.58 17.99
N GLY A 963 -1.22 -6.96 19.16
CA GLY A 963 -1.52 -7.65 20.41
C GLY A 963 -2.89 -8.31 20.42
N GLY A 964 -3.00 -9.46 21.09
CA GLY A 964 -4.21 -10.29 21.18
C GLY A 964 -5.47 -9.44 21.37
N GLY A 965 -6.37 -9.51 20.39
CA GLY A 965 -7.40 -8.50 20.18
C GLY A 965 -8.27 -8.21 21.40
N GLY A 966 -8.70 -6.94 21.53
CA GLY A 966 -9.70 -6.55 22.52
C GLY A 966 -10.96 -7.40 22.36
N VAL A 967 -11.33 -8.16 23.39
CA VAL A 967 -12.30 -9.24 23.28
C VAL A 967 -13.71 -8.72 22.96
N VAL A 968 -14.07 -8.78 21.68
CA VAL A 968 -15.46 -8.91 21.23
C VAL A 968 -15.78 -10.40 21.23
N ASP A 969 -16.17 -10.93 22.39
CA ASP A 969 -16.76 -12.26 22.48
C ASP A 969 -18.11 -12.22 21.75
N PHE A 970 -18.12 -12.70 20.50
CA PHE A 970 -19.30 -12.69 19.64
C PHE A 970 -20.45 -13.54 20.21
N ALA A 971 -20.18 -14.58 21.00
CA ALA A 971 -21.21 -15.38 21.65
C ALA A 971 -21.84 -14.62 22.82
N ALA A 972 -21.03 -14.02 23.70
CA ALA A 972 -21.54 -13.17 24.79
C ALA A 972 -22.18 -11.87 24.27
N MET A 973 -21.73 -11.33 23.13
CA MET A 973 -22.34 -10.18 22.45
C MET A 973 -23.68 -10.54 21.82
N SER A 974 -23.77 -11.66 21.08
CA SER A 974 -25.04 -12.14 20.51
C SER A 974 -26.06 -12.44 21.63
N LYS A 975 -25.64 -13.14 22.68
CA LYS A 975 -26.46 -13.37 23.88
C LYS A 975 -26.93 -12.06 24.53
N ARG A 976 -26.06 -11.06 24.67
CA ARG A 976 -26.43 -9.71 25.15
C ARG A 976 -27.34 -8.94 24.19
N GLN A 977 -27.24 -9.17 22.88
CA GLN A 977 -28.16 -8.59 21.88
C GLN A 977 -29.54 -9.25 21.98
N GLU A 978 -29.63 -10.57 22.15
CA GLU A 978 -30.89 -11.26 22.44
C GLU A 978 -31.51 -10.78 23.76
N GLU A 979 -30.73 -10.74 24.85
CA GLU A 979 -31.18 -10.24 26.16
C GLU A 979 -31.69 -8.79 26.06
N ARG A 980 -31.03 -7.93 25.24
CA ARG A 980 -31.49 -6.57 24.95
C ARG A 980 -32.74 -6.51 24.06
N LYS A 981 -32.86 -7.33 23.00
CA LYS A 981 -34.08 -7.43 22.18
C LYS A 981 -35.27 -7.87 23.04
N LYS A 982 -35.12 -8.98 23.75
CA LYS A 982 -36.10 -9.51 24.71
C LYS A 982 -36.49 -8.45 25.75
N LYS A 983 -35.54 -7.65 26.25
CA LYS A 983 -35.83 -6.54 27.19
C LYS A 983 -36.56 -5.35 26.54
N LYS A 984 -36.27 -5.01 25.27
CA LYS A 984 -36.98 -3.95 24.52
C LYS A 984 -38.42 -4.38 24.19
N GLU A 985 -38.60 -5.59 23.67
CA GLU A 985 -39.92 -6.21 23.43
C GLU A 985 -40.78 -6.24 24.71
N LEU A 986 -40.18 -6.49 25.88
CA LEU A 986 -40.87 -6.45 27.17
C LEU A 986 -41.21 -5.01 27.65
N LYS A 987 -40.39 -4.00 27.30
CA LYS A 987 -40.69 -2.57 27.54
C LYS A 987 -41.86 -2.12 26.66
N GLU A 988 -41.81 -2.44 25.37
CA GLU A 988 -42.85 -2.12 24.37
C GLU A 988 -44.18 -2.82 24.68
N LYS A 989 -44.17 -4.11 25.03
CA LYS A 989 -45.38 -4.84 25.43
C LYS A 989 -46.02 -4.23 26.68
N LYS A 990 -45.22 -3.79 27.66
CA LYS A 990 -45.72 -3.07 28.85
C LYS A 990 -46.26 -1.68 28.52
N GLN A 991 -45.63 -0.93 27.61
CA GLN A 991 -46.17 0.36 27.14
C GLN A 991 -47.52 0.15 26.42
N LYS A 992 -47.62 -0.86 25.55
CA LYS A 992 -48.86 -1.18 24.84
C LYS A 992 -49.98 -1.58 25.80
N GLU A 993 -49.70 -2.45 26.78
CA GLU A 993 -50.67 -2.80 27.82
C GLU A 993 -51.07 -1.59 28.68
N ARG A 994 -50.13 -0.67 29.00
CA ARG A 994 -50.43 0.59 29.70
C ARG A 994 -51.32 1.51 28.85
N SER A 995 -51.13 1.56 27.53
CA SER A 995 -52.02 2.31 26.63
C SER A 995 -53.40 1.68 26.46
N GLU A 996 -53.49 0.36 26.36
CA GLU A 996 -54.77 -0.36 26.24
C GLU A 996 -55.59 -0.30 27.55
N ARG A 997 -54.92 -0.32 28.72
CA ARG A 997 -55.58 -0.02 30.01
C ARG A 997 -56.02 1.44 30.11
N ARG A 998 -55.29 2.40 29.51
CA ARG A 998 -55.66 3.82 29.48
C ARG A 998 -56.84 4.09 28.55
N SER A 999 -56.89 3.45 27.38
CA SER A 999 -58.03 3.58 26.45
C SER A 999 -59.29 2.89 27.00
N LYS A 1000 -59.18 1.72 27.64
CA LYS A 1000 -60.32 1.10 28.33
C LYS A 1000 -60.89 1.98 29.45
N ARG A 1001 -60.04 2.55 30.31
CA ARG A 1001 -60.49 3.49 31.35
C ARG A 1001 -61.08 4.78 30.80
N ALA A 1002 -60.66 5.22 29.61
CA ALA A 1002 -61.28 6.36 28.93
C ALA A 1002 -62.66 5.99 28.35
N ALA A 1003 -62.82 4.77 27.82
CA ALA A 1003 -64.13 4.27 27.36
C ALA A 1003 -65.11 4.06 28.53
N GLU A 1004 -64.69 3.40 29.62
CA GLU A 1004 -65.49 3.22 30.85
C GLU A 1004 -65.87 4.56 31.54
N ARG A 1005 -65.15 5.64 31.22
CA ARG A 1005 -65.46 7.00 31.67
C ARG A 1005 -66.46 7.69 30.72
N ALA A 1006 -66.26 7.59 29.40
CA ALA A 1006 -67.20 8.08 28.41
C ALA A 1006 -68.58 7.41 28.52
N GLU A 1007 -68.63 6.09 28.72
CA GLU A 1007 -69.90 5.36 28.95
C GLU A 1007 -70.62 5.79 30.24
N ARG A 1008 -69.89 6.24 31.27
CA ARG A 1008 -70.48 6.87 32.47
C ARG A 1008 -70.97 8.30 32.22
N GLU A 1009 -70.22 9.07 31.44
CA GLU A 1009 -70.56 10.45 31.09
C GLU A 1009 -71.80 10.50 30.15
N GLU A 1010 -72.17 9.39 29.48
CA GLU A 1010 -73.46 9.25 28.76
C GLU A 1010 -74.65 8.82 29.64
N GLU A 1011 -74.46 8.08 30.75
CA GLU A 1011 -75.57 7.68 31.66
C GLU A 1011 -75.91 8.72 32.74
N THR A 1012 -74.96 9.56 33.17
CA THR A 1012 -75.22 10.62 34.16
C THR A 1012 -74.66 11.96 33.71
N GLY A 1013 -75.54 12.82 33.18
CA GLY A 1013 -75.24 14.21 32.82
C GLY A 1013 -75.06 15.12 34.05
N ALA A 1014 -73.94 14.97 34.75
CA ALA A 1014 -73.50 15.82 35.85
C ALA A 1014 -72.05 16.28 35.59
N GLU A 1015 -71.81 17.58 35.73
CA GLU A 1015 -70.47 18.17 35.69
C GLU A 1015 -69.87 18.09 37.11
N ASP A 1016 -68.77 17.35 37.28
CA ASP A 1016 -67.94 17.39 38.50
C ASP A 1016 -66.55 17.93 38.16
N GLU A 1017 -66.30 19.19 38.54
CA GLU A 1017 -64.94 19.71 38.72
C GLU A 1017 -64.41 19.23 40.07
N ASP A 1018 -63.42 18.33 40.08
CA ASP A 1018 -62.40 18.36 41.13
C ASP A 1018 -61.06 17.76 40.67
N SER A 1019 -60.09 17.77 41.58
CA SER A 1019 -58.68 18.03 41.29
C SER A 1019 -57.71 16.98 41.87
N GLU A 1020 -56.44 17.09 41.46
CA GLU A 1020 -55.29 16.28 41.89
C GLU A 1020 -55.33 14.78 41.45
N GLU A 1021 -54.21 14.05 41.31
CA GLU A 1021 -52.79 14.41 41.32
C GLU A 1021 -52.16 14.13 39.94
N SER A 1022 -51.32 15.04 39.43
CA SER A 1022 -50.49 14.79 38.25
C SER A 1022 -49.08 14.33 38.66
N GLU A 1023 -48.92 13.04 39.01
CA GLU A 1023 -47.59 12.45 39.19
C GLU A 1023 -46.74 12.60 37.92
N SER A 1024 -45.79 13.53 37.96
CA SER A 1024 -44.84 13.77 36.87
C SER A 1024 -43.75 12.71 36.86
N SER A 1025 -43.98 11.60 36.14
CA SER A 1025 -42.88 10.75 35.66
C SER A 1025 -42.34 11.30 34.34
N SER A 1026 -41.76 12.51 34.37
CA SER A 1026 -41.14 13.16 33.21
C SER A 1026 -39.76 12.57 32.87
N GLU A 1027 -39.70 11.25 32.67
CA GLU A 1027 -38.63 10.61 31.90
C GLU A 1027 -38.94 10.76 30.40
N SER A 1028 -39.02 12.00 29.94
CA SER A 1028 -38.73 12.33 28.55
C SER A 1028 -37.21 12.29 28.37
N GLU A 1029 -36.63 11.09 28.43
CA GLU A 1029 -35.34 10.82 27.81
C GLU A 1029 -35.49 11.20 26.33
N SER A 1030 -34.80 12.27 25.91
CA SER A 1030 -34.72 12.64 24.51
C SER A 1030 -33.95 11.55 23.76
N GLU A 1031 -34.62 10.80 22.88
CA GLU A 1031 -33.97 9.87 21.93
C GLU A 1031 -33.21 10.61 20.80
N ASP A 1032 -32.56 11.73 21.16
CA ASP A 1032 -31.47 12.41 20.45
C ASP A 1032 -30.11 12.16 21.17
N GLU A 1033 -29.99 11.06 21.94
CA GLU A 1033 -28.68 10.42 22.07
C GLU A 1033 -28.26 9.95 20.66
N GLU A 1034 -27.35 10.72 20.03
CA GLU A 1034 -26.59 10.25 18.87
C GLU A 1034 -26.02 8.87 19.17
N ASP A 1035 -26.41 7.92 18.33
CA ASP A 1035 -26.42 6.51 18.67
C ASP A 1035 -25.03 5.94 19.06
N PRO A 1036 -24.78 5.61 20.35
CA PRO A 1036 -23.52 5.00 20.77
C PRO A 1036 -23.41 3.50 20.38
N ARG A 1037 -24.23 3.01 19.44
CA ARG A 1037 -23.96 1.82 18.61
C ARG A 1037 -22.86 2.04 17.57
N GLY A 1038 -22.18 3.20 17.55
CA GLY A 1038 -20.95 3.41 16.78
C GLY A 1038 -20.02 2.20 16.81
N LYS A 1039 -19.48 1.84 15.63
CA LYS A 1039 -18.72 0.61 15.34
C LYS A 1039 -17.83 0.23 16.54
N LYS A 1040 -18.05 -0.92 17.19
CA LYS A 1040 -17.18 -1.37 18.29
C LYS A 1040 -15.84 -1.85 17.72
N HIS A 1041 -14.96 -0.90 17.44
CA HIS A 1041 -13.68 -1.12 16.79
C HIS A 1041 -12.96 -2.36 17.34
N LEU A 1042 -12.71 -3.32 16.45
CA LEU A 1042 -11.68 -4.33 16.64
C LEU A 1042 -10.36 -3.58 16.78
N LEU A 1043 -9.57 -3.94 17.78
CA LEU A 1043 -8.26 -3.31 17.99
C LEU A 1043 -7.32 -3.73 16.84
N ARG A 1044 -7.08 -2.84 15.88
CA ARG A 1044 -6.27 -3.09 14.67
C ARG A 1044 -4.79 -2.79 14.92
N ASN A 1045 -3.93 -3.35 14.08
CA ASN A 1045 -2.48 -3.19 14.20
C ASN A 1045 -2.04 -1.78 13.74
N ARG A 1046 -1.62 -0.92 14.67
CA ARG A 1046 -1.12 0.43 14.36
C ARG A 1046 0.39 0.52 14.17
N PHE A 1047 1.15 -0.58 14.25
CA PHE A 1047 2.62 -0.52 14.15
C PHE A 1047 3.12 0.18 12.89
N GLY A 1048 2.50 -0.04 11.72
CA GLY A 1048 2.93 0.65 10.49
C GLY A 1048 2.81 2.17 10.54
N ILE A 1049 1.76 2.69 11.19
CA ILE A 1049 1.59 4.14 11.40
C ILE A 1049 2.56 4.61 12.49
N ALA A 1050 2.67 3.87 13.60
CA ALA A 1050 3.59 4.20 14.69
C ALA A 1050 5.07 4.20 14.26
N PHE A 1051 5.47 3.33 13.33
CA PHE A 1051 6.81 3.35 12.74
C PHE A 1051 7.03 4.61 11.89
N GLN A 1052 6.05 5.03 11.07
CA GLN A 1052 6.13 6.28 10.31
C GLN A 1052 6.18 7.51 11.23
N GLU A 1053 5.34 7.57 12.27
CA GLU A 1053 5.37 8.61 13.30
C GLU A 1053 6.75 8.71 14.00
N VAL A 1054 7.36 7.57 14.35
CA VAL A 1054 8.67 7.53 15.01
C VAL A 1054 9.80 7.93 14.08
N VAL A 1055 9.77 7.53 12.80
CA VAL A 1055 10.80 7.93 11.82
C VAL A 1055 10.80 9.45 11.62
N GLN A 1056 9.62 10.07 11.55
CA GLN A 1056 9.46 11.53 11.44
C GLN A 1056 9.91 12.29 12.71
N GLU A 1057 9.89 11.66 13.88
CA GLU A 1057 10.27 12.26 15.17
C GLU A 1057 11.76 12.07 15.51
N THR A 1058 12.37 10.97 15.07
CA THR A 1058 13.72 10.56 15.50
C THR A 1058 14.80 10.69 14.43
N ASN A 1059 14.44 10.88 13.15
CA ASN A 1059 15.34 10.78 11.99
C ASN A 1059 16.19 9.50 11.97
N ALA A 1060 15.71 8.43 12.61
CA ALA A 1060 16.41 7.14 12.67
C ALA A 1060 16.59 6.53 11.26
N ARG A 1061 17.74 5.90 11.03
CA ARG A 1061 18.12 5.31 9.74
C ARG A 1061 17.34 4.01 9.51
N VAL A 1062 16.19 4.17 8.87
CA VAL A 1062 15.10 3.19 8.80
C VAL A 1062 14.58 3.04 7.36
N ARG A 1063 14.28 1.81 6.93
CA ARG A 1063 13.67 1.49 5.62
C ARG A 1063 12.31 0.82 5.80
N ILE A 1064 11.26 1.48 5.32
CA ILE A 1064 9.87 0.99 5.27
C ILE A 1064 9.52 0.69 3.80
N ASP A 1065 10.04 -0.42 3.30
CA ASP A 1065 9.91 -0.86 1.89
C ASP A 1065 9.11 -2.18 1.76
N SER A 1066 8.83 -2.84 2.90
CA SER A 1066 7.99 -4.04 2.93
C SER A 1066 6.54 -3.71 2.58
N PHE A 1067 5.94 -4.53 1.70
CA PHE A 1067 4.49 -4.53 1.47
C PHE A 1067 3.67 -4.85 2.74
N GLU A 1068 4.28 -5.43 3.77
CA GLU A 1068 3.70 -5.53 5.11
C GLU A 1068 4.19 -4.37 5.98
N HIS A 1069 3.34 -3.37 6.18
CA HIS A 1069 3.65 -2.15 6.96
C HIS A 1069 4.01 -2.42 8.43
N CYS A 1070 3.74 -3.63 8.94
CA CYS A 1070 4.18 -4.08 10.27
C CYS A 1070 5.63 -4.61 10.30
N VAL A 1071 6.36 -4.53 9.19
CA VAL A 1071 7.77 -4.91 9.04
C VAL A 1071 8.59 -3.66 8.70
N VAL A 1072 9.73 -3.48 9.36
CA VAL A 1072 10.63 -2.35 9.16
C VAL A 1072 12.09 -2.77 9.36
N GLU A 1073 13.00 -2.33 8.47
CA GLU A 1073 14.45 -2.50 8.67
C GLU A 1073 15.02 -1.26 9.40
N VAL A 1074 15.79 -1.46 10.46
CA VAL A 1074 16.34 -0.39 11.32
C VAL A 1074 17.85 -0.60 11.47
N GLN A 1075 18.66 0.44 11.24
CA GLN A 1075 20.12 0.33 11.43
C GLN A 1075 20.48 -0.01 12.88
N LYS A 1076 21.53 -0.83 13.05
CA LYS A 1076 21.91 -1.47 14.32
C LYS A 1076 22.15 -0.50 15.50
N ASP A 1077 22.73 0.66 15.24
CA ASP A 1077 22.99 1.69 16.25
C ASP A 1077 21.68 2.37 16.71
N ASP A 1078 20.78 2.60 15.77
CA ASP A 1078 19.60 3.48 15.92
C ASP A 1078 18.43 2.76 16.60
N LEU A 1079 18.44 1.41 16.60
CA LEU A 1079 17.40 0.58 17.21
C LEU A 1079 17.11 1.00 18.67
N GLY A 1080 18.12 1.45 19.43
CA GLY A 1080 17.94 1.91 20.81
C GLY A 1080 16.94 3.08 20.91
N GLY A 1081 17.22 4.18 20.22
CA GLY A 1081 16.36 5.37 20.23
C GLY A 1081 15.02 5.14 19.53
N PHE A 1082 15.01 4.39 18.42
CA PHE A 1082 13.79 4.01 17.71
C PHE A 1082 12.79 3.28 18.64
N LEU A 1083 13.26 2.31 19.42
CA LEU A 1083 12.43 1.56 20.36
C LEU A 1083 11.99 2.38 21.58
N GLU A 1084 12.79 3.34 22.02
CA GLU A 1084 12.43 4.26 23.10
C GLU A 1084 11.28 5.18 22.68
N ALA A 1085 11.42 5.86 21.53
CA ALA A 1085 10.37 6.70 20.96
C ALA A 1085 9.08 5.91 20.68
N LEU A 1086 9.18 4.72 20.07
CA LEU A 1086 8.06 3.82 19.82
C LEU A 1086 7.31 3.45 21.11
N SER A 1087 7.99 3.37 22.26
CA SER A 1087 7.36 3.04 23.54
C SER A 1087 6.39 4.09 24.08
N PHE A 1088 6.41 5.30 23.54
CA PHE A 1088 5.46 6.39 23.84
C PHE A 1088 4.26 6.44 22.88
N ARG A 1089 4.32 5.77 21.72
CA ARG A 1089 3.29 5.80 20.67
C ARG A 1089 2.17 4.77 20.88
N SER A 1090 0.98 5.03 20.33
CA SER A 1090 -0.13 4.06 20.36
C SER A 1090 0.02 3.03 19.24
N VAL A 1091 0.62 1.88 19.57
CA VAL A 1091 0.82 0.75 18.65
C VAL A 1091 -0.45 -0.08 18.39
N VAL A 1092 -1.58 0.34 18.95
CA VAL A 1092 -2.92 -0.25 18.77
C VAL A 1092 -3.91 0.86 18.38
N GLY A 1093 -4.81 0.57 17.43
CA GLY A 1093 -5.96 1.42 17.07
C GLY A 1093 -7.19 1.12 17.91
#